data_AF-A0A1Q7JV93-F1
#
_entry.id   AF-A0A1Q7JV93-F1
#
_cell.length_a   1.000
_cell.length_b   1.000
_cell.length_c   1.000
_cell.angle_alpha   90.00
_cell.angle_beta   90.00
_cell.angle_gamma   90.00
#
_symmetry.space_group_name_H-M   'P 1'
#
loop_
_entity.id
_entity.type
_entity.pdbx_description
1 polymer ?
#
loop_
_entity_poly.entity_id
_entity_poly.type
_entity_poly.pdbx_seq_one_letter_code
_entity_poly.pdbx_strand_id
1 'polypeptide(L)'
;MSHASAAPIIVTAADHRYARSLAQLLLSVERHSDDELPRVVIVDLGLTNGDRNLLARRFPWCGVEPFPFDAHPAHVRRLEICAWKPIAIDETVRHHGGPVLWLDSATIIHEPLAPVFDRITHDGLLTLAGQSPIARWCHEATQRFIGASAKDVQARCRSAGILGFDGSRADVRQLVADWRSLALIPECIAPPGATRANHRYDQAILSLLLVRLKPDTTCEKIDSNLAVSGSSRTDGIDEEIDISSVRPLQWASTRNTVAPWVPLALDPIVRAYYAMYKAADRALIRARSRHVIRDAAFAIEDLIARALAAVFLMRATRRGRRFLRAKSDLAGRACHCATVEGDVHVVHSEGLREGCDLVIDYASNVENPDRPQIPLSLLTVRLKPDTTTGETIASQIGAGDTVHVKTDHLDTFVRDILPRAAGPIVLVTGDSDISPVRRFEHLLDDGRLLHWFAQNCDVAYDHPHLTRIPIGLDNPIYTKLEKRLGFAVGAMVGKIPFDATFSHNAMGNQAQLQDVKRRMTRTLDEKPARVLCTFHRNQQLLPNADTIPDRAEAYAVLRDHPDCDFVEKRLPQQEYWRIHDDFAFEVSPRGKGLDCFRTWECLFLGTIPIVKTSPLDALYRQEQFPVVIVESYEEITSANLRRWKMQLEGCFTPELIRRLSNDYWLERIRGVARSVDEIAQRGVDAGARV
;
A
#
# COMPACT_ATOMS: atom_id res chain seq x y z
N MET A 1 20.01 33.34 -44.88
CA MET A 1 19.02 33.85 -43.92
C MET A 1 19.16 33.02 -42.66
N SER A 2 19.69 33.59 -41.58
CA SER A 2 19.88 32.89 -40.31
C SER A 2 18.51 32.56 -39.71
N HIS A 3 18.17 31.27 -39.59
CA HIS A 3 17.09 30.87 -38.70
C HIS A 3 17.50 31.26 -37.29
N ALA A 4 16.93 32.32 -36.74
CA ALA A 4 17.04 32.61 -35.32
C ALA A 4 16.46 31.40 -34.59
N SER A 5 17.31 30.62 -33.91
CA SER A 5 16.87 29.49 -33.09
C SER A 5 15.87 30.01 -32.05
N ALA A 6 14.73 29.34 -31.90
CA ALA A 6 13.74 29.75 -30.90
C ALA A 6 14.37 29.72 -29.50
N ALA A 7 14.08 30.73 -28.69
CA ALA A 7 14.66 30.88 -27.35
C ALA A 7 14.31 29.67 -26.47
N PRO A 8 15.25 29.08 -25.71
CA PRO A 8 14.99 27.86 -24.95
C PRO A 8 13.82 27.97 -23.97
N ILE A 9 13.10 26.86 -23.77
CA ILE A 9 11.95 26.78 -22.88
C ILE A 9 12.11 25.64 -21.86
N ILE A 10 11.73 25.91 -20.61
CA ILE A 10 11.60 24.92 -19.56
C ILE A 10 10.13 24.57 -19.40
N VAL A 11 9.83 23.27 -19.30
CA VAL A 11 8.49 22.78 -19.00
C VAL A 11 8.53 21.99 -17.70
N THR A 12 7.58 22.25 -16.82
CA THR A 12 7.38 21.50 -15.58
C THR A 12 5.89 21.33 -15.32
N ALA A 13 5.53 20.47 -14.36
CA ALA A 13 4.14 20.25 -13.98
C ALA A 13 4.00 19.98 -12.49
N ALA A 14 2.89 20.42 -11.93
CA ALA A 14 2.55 20.16 -10.54
C ALA A 14 1.04 20.18 -10.32
N ASP A 15 0.62 19.39 -9.33
CA ASP A 15 -0.63 19.61 -8.61
C ASP A 15 -0.32 20.21 -7.22
N HIS A 16 -1.36 20.43 -6.41
CA HIS A 16 -1.19 20.97 -5.06
C HIS A 16 -0.14 20.22 -4.21
N ARG A 17 -0.02 18.88 -4.35
CA ARG A 17 0.91 18.06 -3.55
C ARG A 17 2.37 18.42 -3.82
N TYR A 18 2.66 18.91 -5.02
CA TYR A 18 4.00 19.26 -5.45
C TYR A 18 4.23 20.77 -5.57
N ALA A 19 3.26 21.62 -5.22
CA ALA A 19 3.38 23.08 -5.30
C ALA A 19 4.60 23.62 -4.52
N ARG A 20 4.90 23.04 -3.35
CA ARG A 20 6.07 23.41 -2.55
C ARG A 20 7.40 23.02 -3.20
N SER A 21 7.46 21.83 -3.79
CA SER A 21 8.62 21.38 -4.57
C SER A 21 8.81 22.24 -5.83
N LEU A 22 7.74 22.53 -6.56
CA LEU A 22 7.75 23.42 -7.72
C LEU A 22 8.34 24.78 -7.36
N ALA A 23 7.93 25.39 -6.24
CA ALA A 23 8.52 26.65 -5.79
C ALA A 23 10.04 26.54 -5.53
N GLN A 24 10.53 25.39 -5.03
CA GLN A 24 11.97 25.17 -4.85
C GLN A 24 12.71 25.05 -6.19
N LEU A 25 12.12 24.38 -7.18
CA LEU A 25 12.64 24.32 -8.55
C LEU A 25 12.78 25.75 -9.11
N LEU A 26 11.72 26.54 -9.08
CA LEU A 26 11.71 27.90 -9.65
C LEU A 26 12.72 28.83 -8.95
N LEU A 27 12.86 28.72 -7.62
CA LEU A 27 13.90 29.43 -6.86
C LEU A 27 15.31 29.03 -7.28
N SER A 28 15.52 27.75 -7.61
CA SER A 28 16.82 27.28 -8.08
C SER A 28 17.11 27.74 -9.51
N VAL A 29 16.11 27.78 -10.39
CA VAL A 29 16.23 28.35 -11.74
C VAL A 29 16.59 29.83 -11.66
N GLU A 30 15.86 30.62 -10.86
CA GLU A 30 16.12 32.06 -10.66
C GLU A 30 17.54 32.33 -10.15
N ARG A 31 18.07 31.47 -9.26
CA ARG A 31 19.43 31.60 -8.70
C ARG A 31 20.53 31.35 -9.73
N HIS A 32 20.26 30.53 -10.74
CA HIS A 32 21.23 30.07 -11.73
C HIS A 32 20.90 30.57 -13.15
N SER A 33 20.03 31.56 -13.24
CA SER A 33 19.83 32.37 -14.44
C SER A 33 20.56 33.69 -14.18
N ASP A 34 21.52 34.06 -15.03
CA ASP A 34 22.32 35.28 -14.85
C ASP A 34 21.43 36.53 -15.07
N ASP A 35 21.41 37.07 -16.29
CA ASP A 35 20.74 38.36 -16.60
C ASP A 35 19.37 38.20 -17.30
N GLU A 36 19.07 37.04 -17.88
CA GLU A 36 17.78 36.75 -18.52
C GLU A 36 17.17 35.44 -17.98
N LEU A 37 15.96 35.54 -17.44
CA LEU A 37 15.22 34.37 -16.94
C LEU A 37 14.70 33.54 -18.12
N PRO A 38 14.85 32.20 -18.07
CA PRO A 38 14.32 31.34 -19.11
C PRO A 38 12.80 31.37 -19.10
N ARG A 39 12.20 31.19 -20.28
CA ARG A 39 10.75 30.97 -20.37
C ARG A 39 10.42 29.65 -19.68
N VAL A 40 9.60 29.69 -18.63
CA VAL A 40 9.09 28.50 -17.94
C VAL A 40 7.59 28.39 -18.17
N VAL A 41 7.14 27.20 -18.59
CA VAL A 41 5.73 26.82 -18.64
C VAL A 41 5.46 25.77 -17.58
N ILE A 42 4.49 26.08 -16.72
CA ILE A 42 4.01 25.23 -15.64
C ILE A 42 2.67 24.65 -16.06
N VAL A 43 2.64 23.35 -16.29
CA VAL A 43 1.42 22.60 -16.56
C VAL A 43 0.69 22.36 -15.23
N ASP A 44 -0.44 23.02 -15.05
CA ASP A 44 -1.30 22.92 -13.87
C ASP A 44 -2.14 21.63 -13.96
N LEU A 45 -1.78 20.66 -13.12
CA LEU A 45 -2.45 19.35 -13.01
C LEU A 45 -3.52 19.31 -11.91
N GLY A 46 -3.80 20.43 -11.24
CA GLY A 46 -4.66 20.49 -10.05
C GLY A 46 -4.06 21.32 -8.91
N LEU A 47 -3.49 22.47 -9.23
CA LEU A 47 -3.08 23.49 -8.25
C LEU A 47 -4.32 24.14 -7.63
N THR A 48 -4.22 24.58 -6.38
CA THR A 48 -5.27 25.35 -5.73
C THR A 48 -5.20 26.83 -6.13
N ASN A 49 -6.24 27.60 -5.81
CA ASN A 49 -6.21 29.06 -5.97
C ASN A 49 -5.07 29.70 -5.15
N GLY A 50 -4.76 29.15 -3.98
CA GLY A 50 -3.63 29.61 -3.15
C GLY A 50 -2.28 29.40 -3.83
N ASP A 51 -2.08 28.22 -4.43
CA ASP A 51 -0.86 27.89 -5.16
C ASP A 51 -0.69 28.80 -6.38
N ARG A 52 -1.74 28.97 -7.19
CA ARG A 52 -1.73 29.87 -8.35
C ARG A 52 -1.41 31.31 -7.96
N ASN A 53 -2.02 31.82 -6.88
CA ASN A 53 -1.73 33.16 -6.37
C ASN A 53 -0.28 33.31 -5.90
N LEU A 54 0.28 32.30 -5.25
CA LEU A 54 1.68 32.29 -4.84
C LEU A 54 2.60 32.32 -6.07
N LEU A 55 2.34 31.46 -7.07
CA LEU A 55 3.13 31.40 -8.29
C LEU A 55 3.09 32.73 -9.05
N ALA A 56 1.90 33.29 -9.26
CA ALA A 56 1.73 34.58 -9.94
C ALA A 56 2.45 35.73 -9.21
N ARG A 57 2.49 35.72 -7.87
CA ARG A 57 3.15 36.75 -7.07
C ARG A 57 4.66 36.58 -6.99
N ARG A 58 5.16 35.35 -6.78
CA ARG A 58 6.59 35.09 -6.54
C ARG A 58 7.38 34.82 -7.82
N PHE A 59 6.72 34.28 -8.84
CA PHE A 59 7.34 33.90 -10.10
C PHE A 59 6.50 34.44 -11.28
N PRO A 60 6.30 35.76 -11.39
CA PRO A 60 5.47 36.36 -12.45
C PRO A 60 6.03 36.13 -13.87
N TRP A 61 7.28 35.69 -13.96
CA TRP A 61 7.97 35.33 -15.19
C TRP A 61 7.66 33.90 -15.69
N CYS A 62 6.90 33.11 -14.93
CA CYS A 62 6.43 31.78 -15.35
C CYS A 62 5.02 31.85 -15.96
N GLY A 63 4.79 31.14 -17.05
CA GLY A 63 3.45 30.85 -17.56
C GLY A 63 2.84 29.67 -16.82
N VAL A 64 1.57 29.77 -16.42
CA VAL A 64 0.82 28.66 -15.81
C VAL A 64 -0.34 28.31 -16.73
N GLU A 65 -0.39 27.06 -17.19
CA GLU A 65 -1.36 26.58 -18.18
C GLU A 65 -2.10 25.35 -17.65
N PRO A 66 -3.45 25.36 -17.58
CA PRO A 66 -4.22 24.21 -17.12
C PRO A 66 -4.11 23.04 -18.11
N PHE A 67 -3.88 21.83 -17.59
CA PHE A 67 -3.88 20.64 -18.43
C PHE A 67 -5.32 20.24 -18.82
N PRO A 68 -5.62 20.03 -20.11
CA PRO A 68 -6.98 19.77 -20.59
C PRO A 68 -7.39 18.30 -20.40
N PHE A 69 -7.55 17.85 -19.16
CA PHE A 69 -7.88 16.44 -18.87
C PHE A 69 -9.14 15.94 -19.58
N ASP A 70 -10.13 16.81 -19.81
CA ASP A 70 -11.40 16.45 -20.45
C ASP A 70 -11.26 16.18 -21.95
N ALA A 71 -10.14 16.59 -22.57
CA ALA A 71 -9.82 16.32 -23.98
C ALA A 71 -9.11 14.97 -24.18
N HIS A 72 -8.91 14.18 -23.11
CA HIS A 72 -8.09 12.98 -23.13
C HIS A 72 -8.80 11.77 -22.49
N PRO A 73 -8.38 10.54 -22.83
CA PRO A 73 -8.94 9.33 -22.21
C PRO A 73 -8.84 9.34 -20.68
N ALA A 74 -9.79 8.69 -20.01
CA ALA A 74 -9.96 8.76 -18.56
C ALA A 74 -8.71 8.39 -17.75
N HIS A 75 -7.86 7.45 -18.24
CA HIS A 75 -6.64 7.07 -17.55
C HIS A 75 -5.61 8.19 -17.48
N VAL A 76 -5.66 9.20 -18.36
CA VAL A 76 -4.74 10.35 -18.33
C VAL A 76 -4.88 11.17 -17.04
N ARG A 77 -6.08 11.19 -16.44
CA ARG A 77 -6.35 11.85 -15.15
C ARG A 77 -5.70 11.14 -13.96
N ARG A 78 -5.26 9.89 -14.13
CA ARG A 78 -4.52 9.14 -13.12
C ARG A 78 -3.08 9.64 -13.04
N LEU A 79 -2.83 10.64 -12.22
CA LEU A 79 -1.54 11.33 -12.18
C LEU A 79 -0.37 10.39 -11.86
N GLU A 80 -0.61 9.26 -11.16
CA GLU A 80 0.41 8.31 -10.75
C GLU A 80 1.04 7.50 -11.89
N ILE A 81 0.37 7.43 -13.05
CA ILE A 81 0.88 6.76 -14.27
C ILE A 81 1.57 7.72 -15.24
N CYS A 82 1.49 9.03 -14.99
CA CYS A 82 2.18 10.07 -15.77
C CYS A 82 1.85 10.11 -17.28
N ALA A 83 0.70 9.60 -17.72
CA ALA A 83 0.28 9.63 -19.13
C ALA A 83 0.10 11.05 -19.68
N TRP A 84 -0.16 12.03 -18.81
CA TRP A 84 -0.25 13.46 -19.13
C TRP A 84 1.10 14.09 -19.53
N LYS A 85 2.23 13.55 -19.05
CA LYS A 85 3.57 14.13 -19.30
C LYS A 85 3.98 14.05 -20.78
N PRO A 86 3.91 12.88 -21.45
CA PRO A 86 4.17 12.78 -22.88
C PRO A 86 3.31 13.73 -23.72
N ILE A 87 2.05 13.94 -23.33
CA ILE A 87 1.12 14.85 -24.01
C ILE A 87 1.59 16.30 -23.89
N ALA A 88 1.89 16.76 -22.68
CA ALA A 88 2.36 18.11 -22.42
C ALA A 88 3.70 18.42 -23.11
N ILE A 89 4.61 17.45 -23.12
CA ILE A 89 5.90 17.58 -23.80
C ILE A 89 5.70 17.62 -25.32
N ASP A 90 4.90 16.71 -25.90
CA ASP A 90 4.56 16.70 -27.33
C ASP A 90 3.98 18.04 -27.79
N GLU A 91 3.00 18.56 -27.06
CA GLU A 91 2.37 19.84 -27.34
C GLU A 91 3.40 20.98 -27.34
N THR A 92 4.23 21.06 -26.30
CA THR A 92 5.26 22.10 -26.24
C THR A 92 6.28 21.97 -27.37
N VAL A 93 6.78 20.75 -27.62
CA VAL A 93 7.77 20.47 -28.67
C VAL A 93 7.22 20.83 -30.05
N ARG A 94 5.95 20.52 -30.34
CA ARG A 94 5.30 20.87 -31.62
C ARG A 94 5.10 22.37 -31.81
N HIS A 95 4.71 23.09 -30.76
CA HIS A 95 4.39 24.52 -30.86
C HIS A 95 5.62 25.43 -30.76
N HIS A 96 6.65 25.02 -30.03
CA HIS A 96 7.81 25.86 -29.77
C HIS A 96 8.87 25.79 -30.87
N GLY A 97 9.17 24.58 -31.40
CA GLY A 97 10.12 24.41 -32.50
C GLY A 97 11.60 24.64 -32.18
N GLY A 98 11.96 24.82 -30.90
CA GLY A 98 13.34 24.95 -30.40
C GLY A 98 13.64 24.04 -29.20
N PRO A 99 14.70 24.33 -28.43
CA PRO A 99 15.12 23.51 -27.29
C PRO A 99 14.11 23.53 -26.13
N VAL A 100 13.58 22.36 -25.78
CA VAL A 100 12.64 22.14 -24.68
C VAL A 100 13.32 21.31 -23.59
N LEU A 101 13.38 21.81 -22.36
CA LEU A 101 13.87 21.08 -21.18
C LEU A 101 12.71 20.78 -20.23
N TRP A 102 12.36 19.50 -20.09
CA TRP A 102 11.47 19.01 -19.05
C TRP A 102 12.20 18.84 -17.72
N LEU A 103 11.61 19.38 -16.66
CA LEU A 103 12.05 19.15 -15.28
C LEU A 103 10.85 18.74 -14.42
N ASP A 104 10.90 17.57 -13.78
CA ASP A 104 9.95 17.23 -12.72
C ASP A 104 10.03 18.29 -11.60
N SER A 105 8.89 18.64 -11.00
CA SER A 105 8.76 19.72 -10.02
C SER A 105 9.62 19.54 -8.75
N ALA A 106 10.10 18.33 -8.47
CA ALA A 106 11.02 18.04 -7.37
C ALA A 106 12.51 18.08 -7.77
N THR A 107 12.84 18.79 -8.85
CA THR A 107 14.22 19.01 -9.31
C THR A 107 14.77 20.31 -8.71
N ILE A 108 16.06 20.33 -8.37
CA ILE A 108 16.77 21.52 -7.90
C ILE A 108 18.00 21.70 -8.78
N ILE A 109 18.15 22.88 -9.37
CA ILE A 109 19.29 23.29 -10.19
C ILE A 109 20.42 23.82 -9.30
N HIS A 110 21.67 23.50 -9.65
CA HIS A 110 22.89 23.90 -8.93
C HIS A 110 23.88 24.70 -9.80
N GLU A 111 23.69 24.72 -11.11
CA GLU A 111 24.55 25.39 -12.09
C GLU A 111 23.72 26.04 -13.21
N PRO A 112 24.27 27.02 -13.96
CA PRO A 112 23.58 27.63 -15.10
C PRO A 112 23.13 26.63 -16.17
N LEU A 113 21.95 26.86 -16.76
CA LEU A 113 21.33 25.94 -17.72
C LEU A 113 21.72 26.16 -19.18
N ALA A 114 22.42 27.25 -19.52
CA ALA A 114 22.84 27.52 -20.91
C ALA A 114 23.62 26.34 -21.54
N PRO A 115 24.62 25.71 -20.85
CA PRO A 115 25.30 24.53 -21.39
C PRO A 115 24.38 23.32 -21.61
N VAL A 116 23.29 23.21 -20.82
CA VAL A 116 22.30 22.14 -20.96
C VAL A 116 21.49 22.35 -22.24
N PHE A 117 21.09 23.58 -22.54
CA PHE A 117 20.37 23.91 -23.78
C PHE A 117 21.25 23.83 -25.02
N ASP A 118 22.52 24.22 -24.93
CA ASP A 118 23.49 24.04 -26.01
C ASP A 118 23.62 22.55 -26.39
N ARG A 119 23.66 21.67 -25.37
CA ARG A 119 23.68 20.23 -25.57
C ARG A 119 22.39 19.70 -26.20
N ILE A 120 21.23 20.16 -25.75
CA ILE A 120 19.94 19.77 -26.36
C ILE A 120 19.90 20.16 -27.84
N THR A 121 20.32 21.38 -28.16
CA THR A 121 20.36 21.88 -29.55
C THR A 121 21.33 21.08 -30.41
N HIS A 122 22.51 20.77 -29.87
CA HIS A 122 23.55 20.04 -30.58
C HIS A 122 23.17 18.56 -30.80
N ASP A 123 22.74 17.86 -29.74
CA ASP A 123 22.50 16.40 -29.76
C ASP A 123 21.07 16.01 -30.17
N GLY A 124 20.13 16.95 -30.06
CA GLY A 124 18.70 16.74 -30.27
C GLY A 124 17.97 16.17 -29.06
N LEU A 125 18.63 15.35 -28.23
CA LEU A 125 18.05 14.75 -27.03
C LEU A 125 18.99 14.82 -25.83
N LEU A 126 18.42 15.10 -24.66
CA LEU A 126 19.06 14.93 -23.36
C LEU A 126 18.26 13.91 -22.55
N THR A 127 18.90 12.79 -22.17
CA THR A 127 18.30 11.78 -21.30
C THR A 127 19.31 11.25 -20.30
N LEU A 128 18.84 10.87 -19.11
CA LEU A 128 19.71 10.38 -18.05
C LEU A 128 19.60 8.87 -17.90
N ALA A 129 20.73 8.18 -17.76
CA ALA A 129 20.76 6.75 -17.55
C ALA A 129 20.41 6.39 -16.09
N GLY A 130 19.59 5.34 -15.93
CA GLY A 130 19.47 4.59 -14.68
C GLY A 130 20.47 3.43 -14.63
N GLN A 131 20.48 2.68 -13.53
CA GLN A 131 21.36 1.50 -13.36
C GLN A 131 20.70 0.16 -13.67
N SER A 132 19.37 0.13 -13.77
CA SER A 132 18.63 -1.12 -13.94
C SER A 132 18.35 -1.41 -15.41
N PRO A 133 18.24 -2.68 -15.80
CA PRO A 133 17.70 -3.04 -17.11
C PRO A 133 16.23 -2.61 -17.20
N ILE A 134 15.76 -2.31 -18.41
CA ILE A 134 14.35 -1.98 -18.68
C ILE A 134 13.43 -3.11 -18.21
N ALA A 135 13.82 -4.37 -18.34
CA ALA A 135 13.06 -5.55 -17.92
C ALA A 135 12.61 -5.51 -16.45
N ARG A 136 13.38 -4.84 -15.57
CA ARG A 136 13.03 -4.70 -14.15
C ARG A 136 11.85 -3.76 -13.93
N TRP A 137 11.68 -2.79 -14.82
CA TRP A 137 10.79 -1.63 -14.65
C TRP A 137 9.79 -1.45 -15.78
N CYS A 138 9.66 -2.43 -16.66
CA CYS A 138 8.71 -2.45 -17.76
C CYS A 138 7.91 -3.74 -17.68
N HIS A 139 6.60 -3.63 -17.53
CA HIS A 139 5.71 -4.79 -17.48
C HIS A 139 5.78 -5.57 -18.79
N GLU A 140 5.76 -6.90 -18.72
CA GLU A 140 5.91 -7.78 -19.89
C GLU A 140 4.84 -7.51 -20.97
N ALA A 141 3.60 -7.21 -20.55
CA ALA A 141 2.54 -6.83 -21.49
C ALA A 141 2.86 -5.55 -22.28
N THR A 142 3.47 -4.53 -21.65
CA THR A 142 3.94 -3.32 -22.35
C THR A 142 5.09 -3.65 -23.30
N GLN A 143 6.01 -4.51 -22.89
CA GLN A 143 7.12 -4.98 -23.76
C GLN A 143 6.57 -5.67 -25.01
N ARG A 144 5.61 -6.58 -24.85
CA ARG A 144 4.92 -7.28 -25.94
C ARG A 144 4.13 -6.32 -26.82
N PHE A 145 3.42 -5.36 -26.23
CA PHE A 145 2.64 -4.36 -26.94
C PHE A 145 3.52 -3.51 -27.87
N ILE A 146 4.67 -3.06 -27.37
CA ILE A 146 5.63 -2.28 -28.16
C ILE A 146 6.43 -3.17 -29.12
N GLY A 147 6.42 -4.50 -28.93
CA GLY A 147 7.21 -5.45 -29.71
C GLY A 147 8.70 -5.38 -29.40
N ALA A 148 9.06 -5.18 -28.13
CA ALA A 148 10.45 -5.13 -27.67
C ALA A 148 11.08 -6.53 -27.65
N SER A 149 12.31 -6.65 -28.14
CA SER A 149 13.07 -7.91 -28.11
C SER A 149 13.66 -8.18 -26.72
N ALA A 150 14.07 -9.43 -26.48
CA ALA A 150 14.81 -9.78 -25.26
C ALA A 150 16.10 -8.96 -25.10
N LYS A 151 16.74 -8.53 -26.20
CA LYS A 151 17.93 -7.67 -26.19
C LYS A 151 17.57 -6.25 -25.76
N ASP A 152 16.46 -5.71 -26.25
CA ASP A 152 16.03 -4.34 -25.95
C ASP A 152 15.76 -4.14 -24.47
N VAL A 153 15.11 -5.11 -23.83
CA VAL A 153 14.73 -5.02 -22.42
C VAL A 153 15.93 -5.17 -21.47
N GLN A 154 17.09 -5.65 -21.95
CA GLN A 154 18.33 -5.67 -21.15
C GLN A 154 19.08 -4.34 -21.17
N ALA A 155 18.72 -3.41 -22.07
CA ALA A 155 19.31 -2.08 -22.08
C ALA A 155 19.00 -1.33 -20.77
N ARG A 156 19.86 -0.36 -20.42
CA ARG A 156 19.66 0.48 -19.23
C ARG A 156 18.40 1.32 -19.40
N CYS A 157 17.58 1.37 -18.34
CA CYS A 157 16.43 2.28 -18.34
C CYS A 157 16.89 3.75 -18.37
N ARG A 158 16.06 4.61 -18.96
CA ARG A 158 16.26 6.06 -18.98
C ARG A 158 15.31 6.71 -17.98
N SER A 159 15.78 7.72 -17.25
CA SER A 159 14.94 8.51 -16.34
C SER A 159 14.00 9.41 -17.13
N ALA A 160 12.76 9.58 -16.66
CA ALA A 160 11.80 10.54 -17.23
C ALA A 160 11.63 11.81 -16.37
N GLY A 161 12.53 12.03 -15.39
CA GLY A 161 12.46 13.19 -14.48
C GLY A 161 13.18 14.45 -14.98
N ILE A 162 14.16 14.29 -15.86
CA ILE A 162 14.85 15.36 -16.58
C ILE A 162 15.01 14.88 -18.01
N LEU A 163 14.45 15.61 -18.98
CA LEU A 163 14.49 15.27 -20.39
C LEU A 163 14.69 16.53 -21.22
N GLY A 164 15.47 16.47 -22.29
CA GLY A 164 15.59 17.57 -23.24
C GLY A 164 15.30 17.11 -24.66
N PHE A 165 14.63 17.97 -25.43
CA PHE A 165 14.17 17.71 -26.78
C PHE A 165 14.39 18.95 -27.63
N ASP A 166 15.11 18.84 -28.75
CA ASP A 166 15.14 19.89 -29.75
C ASP A 166 13.96 19.75 -30.72
N GLY A 167 12.95 20.59 -30.52
CA GLY A 167 11.74 20.60 -31.35
C GLY A 167 11.97 21.02 -32.80
N SER A 168 13.15 21.55 -33.15
CA SER A 168 13.49 21.87 -34.55
C SER A 168 13.73 20.60 -35.39
N ARG A 169 14.07 19.48 -34.74
CA ARG A 169 14.40 18.23 -35.43
C ARG A 169 13.20 17.31 -35.63
N ALA A 170 13.03 16.82 -36.86
CA ALA A 170 11.89 15.97 -37.23
C ALA A 170 11.89 14.61 -36.49
N ASP A 171 13.07 14.04 -36.29
CA ASP A 171 13.26 12.76 -35.61
C ASP A 171 12.89 12.83 -34.11
N VAL A 172 13.25 13.93 -33.44
CA VAL A 172 12.85 14.23 -32.06
C VAL A 172 11.33 14.42 -31.95
N ARG A 173 10.73 15.21 -32.86
CA ARG A 173 9.27 15.39 -32.88
C ARG A 173 8.54 14.06 -33.05
N GLN A 174 9.04 13.17 -33.91
CA GLN A 174 8.46 11.85 -34.11
C GLN A 174 8.56 10.98 -32.84
N LEU A 175 9.72 10.94 -32.18
CA LEU A 175 9.90 10.21 -30.92
C LEU A 175 8.88 10.63 -29.86
N VAL A 176 8.71 11.95 -29.67
CA VAL A 176 7.80 12.47 -28.65
C VAL A 176 6.34 12.20 -29.03
N ALA A 177 5.99 12.28 -30.32
CA ALA A 177 4.67 11.93 -30.82
C ALA A 177 4.35 10.43 -30.65
N ASP A 178 5.33 9.54 -30.87
CA ASP A 178 5.18 8.10 -30.63
C ASP A 178 5.01 7.82 -29.13
N TRP A 179 5.78 8.49 -28.29
CA TRP A 179 5.67 8.38 -26.84
C TRP A 179 4.28 8.80 -26.34
N ARG A 180 3.76 9.93 -26.83
CA ARG A 180 2.39 10.38 -26.58
C ARG A 180 1.36 9.35 -27.05
N SER A 181 1.50 8.85 -28.27
CA SER A 181 0.54 7.90 -28.87
C SER A 181 0.42 6.62 -28.05
N LEU A 182 1.55 6.08 -27.60
CA LEU A 182 1.58 4.90 -26.73
C LEU A 182 1.06 5.18 -25.31
N ALA A 183 1.31 6.38 -24.78
CA ALA A 183 0.80 6.79 -23.47
C ALA A 183 -0.73 6.96 -23.44
N LEU A 184 -1.35 7.25 -24.59
CA LEU A 184 -2.79 7.35 -24.76
C LEU A 184 -3.50 5.98 -24.83
N ILE A 185 -2.76 4.87 -24.85
CA ILE A 185 -3.32 3.52 -24.91
C ILE A 185 -3.24 2.87 -23.52
N PRO A 186 -4.38 2.63 -22.82
CA PRO A 186 -4.40 2.09 -21.46
C PRO A 186 -3.63 0.77 -21.30
N GLU A 187 -3.80 -0.15 -22.26
CA GLU A 187 -3.19 -1.48 -22.27
C GLU A 187 -1.67 -1.41 -22.46
N CYS A 188 -1.16 -0.34 -23.07
CA CYS A 188 0.26 -0.12 -23.24
C CYS A 188 0.87 0.54 -22.00
N ILE A 189 0.30 1.66 -21.53
CA ILE A 189 0.89 2.43 -20.44
C ILE A 189 0.70 1.79 -19.09
N ALA A 190 -0.48 1.21 -18.82
CA ALA A 190 -0.84 0.64 -17.53
C ALA A 190 -1.60 -0.70 -17.71
N PRO A 191 -0.95 -1.74 -18.28
CA PRO A 191 -1.59 -3.05 -18.46
C PRO A 191 -2.05 -3.66 -17.13
N PRO A 192 -3.02 -4.59 -17.14
CA PRO A 192 -3.41 -5.33 -15.95
C PRO A 192 -2.21 -5.96 -15.24
N GLY A 193 -2.12 -5.79 -13.91
CA GLY A 193 -0.98 -6.24 -13.09
C GLY A 193 0.21 -5.30 -13.04
N ALA A 194 0.21 -4.19 -13.80
CA ALA A 194 1.21 -3.14 -13.67
C ALA A 194 1.07 -2.38 -12.35
N THR A 195 2.17 -2.29 -11.60
CA THR A 195 2.26 -1.53 -10.35
C THR A 195 3.60 -0.80 -10.29
N ARG A 196 3.78 0.12 -9.32
CA ARG A 196 5.10 0.73 -9.06
C ARG A 196 6.14 -0.29 -8.56
N ALA A 197 5.79 -1.54 -8.28
CA ALA A 197 6.78 -2.57 -7.95
C ALA A 197 7.48 -3.14 -9.20
N ASN A 198 6.80 -3.18 -10.35
CA ASN A 198 7.28 -3.86 -11.56
C ASN A 198 7.20 -3.01 -12.84
N HIS A 199 6.59 -1.82 -12.81
CA HIS A 199 6.39 -0.96 -13.97
C HIS A 199 6.65 0.51 -13.66
N ARG A 200 7.15 1.27 -14.64
CA ARG A 200 7.42 2.71 -14.56
C ARG A 200 6.65 3.51 -15.62
N TYR A 201 5.54 2.97 -16.15
CA TYR A 201 4.56 3.68 -16.98
C TYR A 201 5.20 4.45 -18.16
N ASP A 202 5.03 5.78 -18.22
CA ASP A 202 5.58 6.66 -19.25
C ASP A 202 7.10 6.47 -19.44
N GLN A 203 7.85 6.36 -18.34
CA GLN A 203 9.30 6.18 -18.38
C GLN A 203 9.70 4.84 -19.02
N ALA A 204 8.90 3.79 -18.81
CA ALA A 204 9.17 2.48 -19.38
C ALA A 204 8.97 2.50 -20.90
N ILE A 205 7.91 3.17 -21.37
CA ILE A 205 7.65 3.38 -22.80
C ILE A 205 8.79 4.19 -23.43
N LEU A 206 9.15 5.32 -22.84
CA LEU A 206 10.24 6.17 -23.35
C LEU A 206 11.56 5.39 -23.45
N SER A 207 11.89 4.60 -22.43
CA SER A 207 13.11 3.79 -22.44
C SER A 207 13.14 2.81 -23.61
N LEU A 208 12.02 2.14 -23.91
CA LEU A 208 11.92 1.21 -25.04
C LEU A 208 12.01 1.93 -26.39
N LEU A 209 11.35 3.08 -26.54
CA LEU A 209 11.44 3.88 -27.77
C LEU A 209 12.89 4.34 -28.02
N LEU A 210 13.58 4.83 -27.00
CA LEU A 210 14.97 5.28 -27.10
C LEU A 210 15.96 4.16 -27.46
N VAL A 211 15.69 2.92 -27.03
CA VAL A 211 16.51 1.76 -27.41
C VAL A 211 16.31 1.41 -28.88
N ARG A 212 15.08 1.48 -29.36
CA ARG A 212 14.72 1.16 -30.75
C ARG A 212 15.15 2.22 -31.76
N LEU A 213 15.40 3.45 -31.30
CA LEU A 213 16.00 4.51 -32.12
C LEU A 213 17.51 4.30 -32.37
N LYS A 214 18.18 3.38 -31.65
CA LYS A 214 19.59 3.10 -31.91
C LYS A 214 19.71 2.35 -33.25
N PRO A 215 20.52 2.83 -34.21
CA PRO A 215 20.70 2.14 -35.47
C PRO A 215 21.23 0.72 -35.20
N ASP A 216 20.56 -0.27 -35.78
CA ASP A 216 21.06 -1.63 -35.83
C ASP A 216 22.27 -1.63 -36.77
N THR A 217 23.47 -1.97 -36.29
CA THR A 217 24.71 -2.00 -37.09
C THR A 217 24.71 -3.11 -38.16
N THR A 218 23.54 -3.60 -38.57
CA THR A 218 23.38 -4.68 -39.55
C THR A 218 22.30 -4.43 -40.61
N CYS A 219 21.49 -3.37 -40.52
CA CYS A 219 20.43 -3.11 -41.49
C CYS A 219 20.32 -1.62 -41.84
N GLU A 220 20.60 -1.29 -43.10
CA GLU A 220 20.27 0.00 -43.71
C GLU A 220 18.76 0.26 -43.60
N LYS A 221 18.37 1.19 -42.70
CA LYS A 221 17.26 2.15 -42.85
C LYS A 221 16.96 2.78 -41.48
N ILE A 222 17.58 3.93 -41.23
CA ILE A 222 17.04 5.16 -40.62
C ILE A 222 18.26 6.11 -40.52
N ASP A 223 18.33 7.13 -41.38
CA ASP A 223 19.33 8.21 -41.32
C ASP A 223 19.01 9.18 -40.16
N SER A 224 18.97 8.68 -38.92
CA SER A 224 18.86 9.55 -37.75
C SER A 224 20.25 9.74 -37.13
N ASN A 225 20.85 10.91 -37.34
CA ASN A 225 22.01 11.41 -36.59
C ASN A 225 21.65 11.76 -35.13
N LEU A 226 20.73 11.03 -34.51
CA LEU A 226 20.30 11.19 -33.14
C LEU A 226 21.35 10.53 -32.24
N ALA A 227 22.29 11.34 -31.78
CA ALA A 227 23.13 10.93 -30.66
C ALA A 227 22.22 10.90 -29.42
N VAL A 228 21.79 9.70 -28.99
CA VAL A 228 21.17 9.52 -27.67
C VAL A 228 22.25 9.81 -26.63
N SER A 229 22.51 11.08 -26.34
CA SER A 229 23.61 11.49 -25.47
C SER A 229 23.22 11.23 -24.02
N GLY A 230 23.61 10.06 -23.52
CA GLY A 230 24.26 10.04 -22.23
C GLY A 230 25.77 10.26 -22.40
N SER A 231 26.38 9.89 -23.53
CA SER A 231 27.84 9.91 -23.68
C SER A 231 28.43 11.31 -23.87
N SER A 232 29.26 11.77 -22.94
CA SER A 232 30.27 12.79 -23.26
C SER A 232 31.15 12.26 -24.39
N ARG A 233 31.30 13.00 -25.49
CA ARG A 233 32.17 12.61 -26.63
C ARG A 233 33.64 12.50 -26.25
N THR A 234 34.07 13.01 -25.10
CA THR A 234 35.46 12.84 -24.65
C THR A 234 35.73 11.39 -24.24
N ASP A 235 34.74 10.69 -23.66
CA ASP A 235 34.99 9.40 -22.99
C ASP A 235 33.91 8.31 -23.22
N GLY A 236 32.84 8.57 -23.97
CA GLY A 236 31.81 7.57 -24.31
C GLY A 236 30.90 7.13 -23.15
N ILE A 237 30.82 7.92 -22.07
CA ILE A 237 30.19 7.52 -20.79
C ILE A 237 28.86 8.25 -20.56
N ASP A 238 27.79 7.46 -20.34
CA ASP A 238 26.43 7.93 -20.04
C ASP A 238 26.32 8.77 -18.76
N GLU A 239 25.81 10.01 -18.84
CA GLU A 239 25.40 10.82 -17.69
C GLU A 239 24.21 10.16 -16.97
N GLU A 240 24.31 10.06 -15.65
CA GLU A 240 23.38 9.29 -14.82
C GLU A 240 22.52 10.21 -13.95
N ILE A 241 21.32 9.73 -13.63
CA ILE A 241 20.49 10.39 -12.62
C ILE A 241 21.23 10.48 -11.28
N ASP A 242 21.04 11.55 -10.51
CA ASP A 242 21.83 11.85 -9.30
C ASP A 242 21.68 10.85 -8.14
N ILE A 243 20.71 9.95 -8.26
CA ILE A 243 20.41 8.86 -7.33
C ILE A 243 20.78 7.51 -7.94
N SER A 244 21.14 6.59 -7.07
CA SER A 244 21.58 5.27 -7.43
C SER A 244 22.63 5.32 -8.55
N SER A 245 23.67 6.14 -8.39
CA SER A 245 24.59 6.45 -9.49
C SER A 245 26.06 6.40 -9.07
N VAL A 246 26.92 5.97 -9.99
CA VAL A 246 28.36 6.04 -9.86
C VAL A 246 28.85 7.44 -10.26
N ARG A 247 28.28 7.98 -11.35
CA ARG A 247 28.64 9.25 -11.99
C ARG A 247 27.39 10.13 -12.15
N PRO A 248 26.90 10.69 -11.03
CA PRO A 248 25.68 11.49 -11.06
C PRO A 248 25.90 12.75 -11.89
N LEU A 249 24.86 13.23 -12.56
CA LEU A 249 24.83 14.59 -13.08
C LEU A 249 25.16 15.59 -11.95
N GLN A 250 25.87 16.67 -12.29
CA GLN A 250 26.35 17.65 -11.30
C GLN A 250 25.45 18.89 -11.21
N TRP A 251 24.92 19.34 -12.36
CA TRP A 251 24.21 20.62 -12.51
C TRP A 251 22.80 20.65 -11.88
N ALA A 252 22.26 19.50 -11.45
CA ALA A 252 20.96 19.39 -10.81
C ALA A 252 20.88 18.21 -9.83
N SER A 253 19.78 18.16 -9.09
CA SER A 253 19.43 17.02 -8.25
C SER A 253 17.94 16.73 -8.31
N THR A 254 17.55 15.46 -8.32
CA THR A 254 16.17 15.02 -8.54
C THR A 254 15.52 14.48 -7.27
N ARG A 255 14.20 14.29 -7.27
CA ARG A 255 13.43 13.69 -6.15
C ARG A 255 13.57 14.43 -4.81
N ASN A 256 13.74 15.74 -4.82
CA ASN A 256 13.74 16.57 -3.61
C ASN A 256 12.29 16.95 -3.23
N THR A 257 11.46 15.94 -2.97
CA THR A 257 10.03 16.15 -2.69
C THR A 257 9.83 16.76 -1.31
N VAL A 258 9.04 17.82 -1.23
CA VAL A 258 8.69 18.51 0.02
C VAL A 258 7.19 18.75 0.04
N ALA A 259 6.50 18.23 1.05
CA ALA A 259 5.07 18.37 1.15
C ALA A 259 4.66 19.83 1.45
N PRO A 260 3.46 20.28 1.01
CA PRO A 260 3.05 21.69 1.12
C PRO A 260 2.98 22.24 2.54
N TRP A 261 2.72 21.38 3.53
CA TRP A 261 2.56 21.76 4.93
C TRP A 261 3.89 21.86 5.71
N VAL A 262 5.02 21.45 5.12
CA VAL A 262 6.32 21.50 5.81
C VAL A 262 6.75 22.96 6.01
N PRO A 263 6.99 23.42 7.25
CA PRO A 263 7.38 24.81 7.52
C PRO A 263 8.71 25.18 6.85
N LEU A 264 8.80 26.40 6.31
CA LEU A 264 10.01 26.93 5.66
C LEU A 264 11.25 26.86 6.58
N ALA A 265 11.07 27.00 7.89
CA ALA A 265 12.14 26.94 8.87
C ALA A 265 12.88 25.57 8.89
N LEU A 266 12.26 24.50 8.40
CA LEU A 266 12.86 23.17 8.32
C LEU A 266 13.63 22.93 7.01
N ASP A 267 13.62 23.89 6.05
CA ASP A 267 14.31 23.75 4.78
C ASP A 267 15.80 23.36 4.91
N PRO A 268 16.60 23.92 5.86
CA PRO A 268 17.99 23.49 6.04
C PRO A 268 18.12 22.01 6.39
N ILE A 269 17.22 21.49 7.23
CA ILE A 269 17.21 20.08 7.66
C ILE A 269 16.81 19.18 6.49
N VAL A 270 15.77 19.56 5.74
CA VAL A 270 15.31 18.82 4.55
C VAL A 270 16.42 18.72 3.50
N ARG A 271 17.14 19.83 3.25
CA ARG A 271 18.28 19.85 2.32
C ARG A 271 19.42 18.97 2.81
N ALA A 272 19.77 19.05 4.10
CA ALA A 272 20.80 18.21 4.70
C ALA A 272 20.46 16.71 4.59
N TYR A 273 19.19 16.35 4.85
CA TYR A 273 18.71 14.98 4.69
C TYR A 273 18.90 14.45 3.26
N TYR A 274 18.41 15.17 2.25
CA TYR A 274 18.53 14.73 0.86
C TYR A 274 20.00 14.67 0.40
N ALA A 275 20.83 15.63 0.84
CA ALA A 275 22.27 15.61 0.56
C ALA A 275 22.95 14.37 1.17
N MET A 276 22.69 14.07 2.46
CA MET A 276 23.24 12.90 3.15
C MET A 276 22.75 11.59 2.53
N TYR A 277 21.45 11.45 2.27
CA TYR A 277 20.87 10.27 1.64
C TYR A 277 21.52 9.96 0.29
N LYS A 278 21.63 10.95 -0.59
CA LYS A 278 22.24 10.80 -1.91
C LYS A 278 23.74 10.57 -1.82
N ALA A 279 24.44 11.22 -0.90
CA ALA A 279 25.85 10.97 -0.65
C ALA A 279 26.11 9.53 -0.20
N ALA A 280 25.30 9.02 0.73
CA ALA A 280 25.40 7.64 1.23
C ALA A 280 25.08 6.61 0.13
N ASP A 281 23.99 6.81 -0.62
CA ASP A 281 23.60 5.94 -1.74
C ASP A 281 24.70 5.87 -2.82
N ARG A 282 25.27 7.02 -3.22
CA ARG A 282 26.37 7.07 -4.19
C ARG A 282 27.67 6.48 -3.65
N ALA A 283 28.00 6.72 -2.38
CA ALA A 283 29.18 6.13 -1.74
C ALA A 283 29.07 4.61 -1.71
N LEU A 284 27.89 4.09 -1.37
CA LEU A 284 27.59 2.66 -1.39
C LEU A 284 27.74 2.08 -2.81
N ILE A 285 27.24 2.77 -3.83
CA ILE A 285 27.34 2.32 -5.23
C ILE A 285 28.75 2.41 -5.79
N ARG A 286 29.51 3.46 -5.48
CA ARG A 286 30.94 3.58 -5.84
C ARG A 286 31.81 2.53 -5.14
N ALA A 287 31.45 2.16 -3.91
CA ALA A 287 32.07 1.02 -3.23
C ALA A 287 31.73 -0.30 -3.94
N ARG A 288 30.50 -0.45 -4.45
CA ARG A 288 30.04 -1.61 -5.24
C ARG A 288 30.64 -1.68 -6.65
N SER A 289 31.06 -0.57 -7.25
CA SER A 289 31.54 -0.50 -8.65
C SER A 289 33.03 -0.82 -8.85
N ARG A 290 33.79 -1.13 -7.78
CA ARG A 290 35.18 -1.60 -7.89
C ARG A 290 35.15 -3.11 -8.23
N HIS A 291 35.72 -3.45 -9.40
CA HIS A 291 35.52 -4.69 -10.18
C HIS A 291 35.64 -6.05 -9.47
N VAL A 292 36.15 -6.12 -8.23
CA VAL A 292 36.38 -7.38 -7.51
C VAL A 292 35.14 -7.84 -6.71
N ILE A 293 34.12 -7.00 -6.52
CA ILE A 293 33.00 -7.25 -5.61
C ILE A 293 31.63 -7.17 -6.32
N ARG A 294 31.55 -7.49 -7.61
CA ARG A 294 30.24 -7.50 -8.31
C ARG A 294 29.46 -8.78 -7.99
N ASP A 295 30.14 -9.91 -8.00
CA ASP A 295 29.50 -11.21 -7.76
C ASP A 295 29.40 -11.51 -6.25
N ALA A 296 30.29 -10.89 -5.46
CA ALA A 296 30.23 -10.93 -4.01
C ALA A 296 29.17 -9.99 -3.42
N ALA A 297 28.83 -8.83 -4.00
CA ALA A 297 27.91 -7.90 -3.35
C ALA A 297 26.43 -8.36 -3.34
N PHE A 298 25.93 -8.98 -4.42
CA PHE A 298 24.60 -9.61 -4.39
C PHE A 298 24.60 -10.84 -3.50
N ALA A 299 25.67 -11.65 -3.55
CA ALA A 299 25.86 -12.75 -2.62
C ALA A 299 26.05 -12.26 -1.17
N ILE A 300 26.59 -11.07 -0.91
CA ILE A 300 26.84 -10.48 0.43
C ILE A 300 25.63 -9.73 0.94
N GLU A 301 24.83 -9.06 0.12
CA GLU A 301 23.58 -8.44 0.55
C GLU A 301 22.52 -9.52 0.79
N ASP A 302 22.49 -10.56 -0.04
CA ASP A 302 21.74 -11.79 0.21
C ASP A 302 22.36 -12.60 1.36
N LEU A 303 23.69 -12.70 1.52
CA LEU A 303 24.32 -13.35 2.69
C LEU A 303 24.18 -12.51 3.95
N ILE A 304 24.08 -11.19 3.92
CA ILE A 304 23.85 -10.32 5.08
C ILE A 304 22.36 -10.32 5.41
N ALA A 305 21.47 -10.27 4.43
CA ALA A 305 20.04 -10.45 4.66
C ALA A 305 19.77 -11.89 5.16
N ARG A 306 20.40 -12.91 4.58
CA ARG A 306 20.37 -14.30 5.05
C ARG A 306 21.14 -14.49 6.34
N ALA A 307 22.21 -13.74 6.64
CA ALA A 307 22.95 -13.86 7.90
C ALA A 307 22.26 -13.10 9.01
N LEU A 308 21.63 -11.96 8.75
CA LEU A 308 20.75 -11.26 9.68
C LEU A 308 19.49 -12.09 9.88
N ALA A 309 18.83 -12.56 8.82
CA ALA A 309 17.71 -13.50 8.92
C ALA A 309 18.15 -14.78 9.62
N ALA A 310 19.36 -15.30 9.38
CA ALA A 310 19.89 -16.47 10.08
C ALA A 310 20.29 -16.14 11.52
N VAL A 311 20.70 -14.92 11.85
CA VAL A 311 21.00 -14.48 13.22
C VAL A 311 19.69 -14.28 13.99
N PHE A 312 18.67 -13.67 13.38
CA PHE A 312 17.32 -13.56 13.92
C PHE A 312 16.69 -14.94 14.07
N LEU A 313 16.75 -15.77 13.04
CA LEU A 313 16.29 -17.16 13.06
C LEU A 313 17.09 -17.99 14.05
N MET A 314 18.41 -17.80 14.20
CA MET A 314 19.25 -18.50 15.18
C MET A 314 18.91 -18.04 16.60
N ARG A 315 18.70 -16.74 16.84
CA ARG A 315 18.26 -16.21 18.13
C ARG A 315 16.86 -16.74 18.48
N ALA A 316 15.91 -16.66 17.55
CA ALA A 316 14.56 -17.23 17.69
C ALA A 316 14.60 -18.76 17.87
N THR A 317 15.49 -19.46 17.15
CA THR A 317 15.71 -20.91 17.27
C THR A 317 16.26 -21.27 18.64
N ARG A 318 17.29 -20.56 19.12
CA ARG A 318 17.88 -20.77 20.46
C ARG A 318 16.85 -20.49 21.55
N ARG A 319 16.08 -19.41 21.43
CA ARG A 319 15.00 -19.04 22.35
C ARG A 319 13.89 -20.08 22.33
N GLY A 320 13.45 -20.50 21.14
CA GLY A 320 12.44 -21.53 20.94
C GLY A 320 12.87 -22.89 21.48
N ARG A 321 14.11 -23.35 21.24
CA ARG A 321 14.62 -24.59 21.86
C ARG A 321 14.72 -24.51 23.39
N ARG A 322 14.89 -23.31 23.96
CA ARG A 322 14.85 -23.12 25.42
C ARG A 322 13.44 -23.08 25.96
N PHE A 323 12.49 -22.50 25.21
CA PHE A 323 11.10 -22.30 25.61
C PHE A 323 10.24 -23.54 25.37
N LEU A 324 10.23 -24.06 24.14
CA LEU A 324 9.36 -25.16 23.71
C LEU A 324 9.76 -26.47 24.38
N ARG A 325 8.79 -27.09 25.03
CA ARG A 325 8.84 -28.40 25.68
C ARG A 325 7.67 -29.28 25.24
N ALA A 326 6.48 -28.70 25.12
CA ALA A 326 5.26 -29.38 24.71
C ALA A 326 4.33 -28.44 23.91
N LYS A 327 3.32 -28.99 23.24
CA LYS A 327 2.32 -28.20 22.51
C LYS A 327 1.63 -27.14 23.39
N SER A 328 1.47 -27.42 24.69
CA SER A 328 0.87 -26.50 25.67
C SER A 328 1.63 -25.18 25.82
N ASP A 329 2.92 -25.12 25.46
CA ASP A 329 3.69 -23.88 25.45
C ASP A 329 3.23 -22.90 24.34
N LEU A 330 2.45 -23.40 23.38
CA LEU A 330 1.82 -22.63 22.30
C LEU A 330 0.35 -22.32 22.55
N ALA A 331 -0.20 -22.71 23.70
CA ALA A 331 -1.57 -22.40 24.06
C ALA A 331 -1.81 -20.89 24.08
N GLY A 332 -3.04 -20.49 23.77
CA GLY A 332 -3.50 -19.12 23.97
C GLY A 332 -3.29 -18.66 25.42
N ARG A 333 -2.99 -17.37 25.61
CA ARG A 333 -2.81 -16.72 26.95
C ARG A 333 -3.82 -15.60 27.13
N ALA A 334 -4.07 -15.06 28.32
CA ALA A 334 -5.12 -14.03 28.50
C ALA A 334 -4.90 -12.74 27.69
N CYS A 335 -5.99 -12.14 27.17
CA CYS A 335 -5.94 -10.89 26.40
C CYS A 335 -5.41 -9.75 27.24
N HIS A 336 -4.69 -8.83 26.61
CA HIS A 336 -4.32 -7.54 27.21
C HIS A 336 -5.48 -6.53 27.29
N CYS A 337 -6.68 -6.97 26.91
CA CYS A 337 -7.91 -6.20 26.95
C CYS A 337 -8.26 -5.92 28.42
N ALA A 338 -8.11 -4.67 28.86
CA ALA A 338 -8.49 -4.27 30.21
C ALA A 338 -10.02 -4.03 30.30
N THR A 339 -10.83 -5.09 30.34
CA THR A 339 -12.29 -4.99 30.52
C THR A 339 -12.65 -5.06 32.00
N VAL A 340 -13.65 -4.30 32.44
CA VAL A 340 -14.18 -4.42 33.82
C VAL A 340 -15.23 -5.54 33.89
N GLU A 341 -15.53 -6.02 35.09
CA GLU A 341 -16.57 -7.03 35.28
C GLU A 341 -17.92 -6.53 34.75
N GLY A 342 -18.57 -7.33 33.90
CA GLY A 342 -19.82 -6.95 33.21
C GLY A 342 -19.63 -6.27 31.84
N ASP A 343 -18.40 -5.92 31.44
CA ASP A 343 -18.13 -5.48 30.06
C ASP A 343 -18.20 -6.67 29.09
N VAL A 344 -18.64 -6.37 27.87
CA VAL A 344 -18.55 -7.28 26.72
C VAL A 344 -17.14 -7.23 26.14
N HIS A 345 -16.45 -8.36 26.17
CA HIS A 345 -15.21 -8.54 25.41
C HIS A 345 -15.57 -8.71 23.94
N VAL A 346 -15.53 -7.62 23.17
CA VAL A 346 -15.89 -7.64 21.74
C VAL A 346 -14.85 -8.46 20.98
N VAL A 347 -15.30 -9.31 20.06
CA VAL A 347 -14.45 -10.18 19.25
C VAL A 347 -13.33 -9.41 18.58
N HIS A 348 -12.15 -10.03 18.52
CA HIS A 348 -10.98 -9.55 17.80
C HIS A 348 -9.97 -10.70 17.65
N SER A 349 -9.01 -10.58 16.74
CA SER A 349 -8.09 -11.68 16.41
C SER A 349 -7.23 -12.16 17.59
N GLU A 350 -6.77 -11.26 18.46
CA GLU A 350 -6.06 -11.65 19.68
C GLU A 350 -7.00 -12.38 20.66
N GLY A 351 -8.26 -12.00 20.82
CA GLY A 351 -9.20 -12.72 21.68
C GLY A 351 -9.48 -14.14 21.17
N LEU A 352 -9.57 -14.31 19.85
CA LEU A 352 -9.82 -15.62 19.24
C LEU A 352 -8.61 -16.55 19.34
N ARG A 353 -7.39 -16.03 19.09
CA ARG A 353 -6.17 -16.84 19.23
C ARG A 353 -6.08 -17.40 20.65
N GLU A 354 -6.46 -16.62 21.64
CA GLU A 354 -6.23 -16.92 23.05
C GLU A 354 -7.16 -17.99 23.60
N GLY A 355 -8.32 -18.16 22.97
CA GLY A 355 -9.22 -19.25 23.32
C GLY A 355 -8.89 -20.59 22.64
N CYS A 356 -7.84 -20.65 21.80
CA CYS A 356 -7.41 -21.84 21.08
C CYS A 356 -6.32 -22.63 21.83
N ASP A 357 -6.31 -23.95 21.66
CA ASP A 357 -5.35 -24.88 22.27
C ASP A 357 -3.92 -24.69 21.74
N LEU A 358 -3.81 -24.24 20.49
CA LEU A 358 -2.55 -23.96 19.84
C LEU A 358 -2.62 -22.68 19.02
N VAL A 359 -1.60 -21.83 19.16
CA VAL A 359 -1.51 -20.59 18.39
C VAL A 359 -0.20 -20.55 17.61
N ILE A 360 -0.35 -20.56 16.29
CA ILE A 360 0.69 -20.48 15.29
C ILE A 360 0.69 -19.06 14.72
N ASP A 361 1.40 -18.18 15.40
CA ASP A 361 1.68 -16.83 14.92
C ASP A 361 3.17 -16.57 14.86
N TYR A 362 3.54 -15.73 13.90
CA TYR A 362 4.87 -15.19 13.79
C TYR A 362 4.73 -13.72 13.46
N ALA A 363 5.17 -12.90 14.41
CA ALA A 363 4.89 -11.47 14.49
C ALA A 363 3.47 -11.11 14.93
N SER A 364 3.03 -11.59 16.11
CA SER A 364 2.22 -10.69 16.93
C SER A 364 3.00 -9.38 17.02
N ASN A 365 2.37 -8.24 16.76
CA ASN A 365 3.10 -6.96 16.81
C ASN A 365 3.50 -6.56 18.24
N VAL A 366 3.25 -7.44 19.21
CA VAL A 366 3.54 -7.34 20.63
C VAL A 366 4.56 -8.42 21.01
N GLU A 367 5.70 -8.02 21.58
CA GLU A 367 6.57 -8.95 22.31
C GLU A 367 5.91 -9.24 23.66
N ASN A 368 5.45 -10.47 23.88
CA ASN A 368 5.07 -10.94 25.22
C ASN A 368 6.26 -11.75 25.79
N PRO A 369 6.78 -11.41 26.98
CA PRO A 369 7.90 -12.13 27.61
C PRO A 369 7.66 -13.65 27.73
N ASP A 370 6.40 -14.05 27.90
CA ASP A 370 5.96 -15.44 28.07
C ASP A 370 5.62 -16.13 26.74
N ARG A 371 5.73 -15.41 25.61
CA ARG A 371 5.43 -15.94 24.27
C ARG A 371 6.47 -15.46 23.23
N PRO A 372 7.67 -16.07 23.23
CA PRO A 372 8.71 -15.70 22.29
C PRO A 372 8.31 -16.09 20.85
N GLN A 373 8.81 -15.33 19.87
CA GLN A 373 8.71 -15.72 18.46
C GLN A 373 9.59 -16.96 18.19
N ILE A 374 9.01 -18.05 17.67
CA ILE A 374 9.61 -19.40 17.61
C ILE A 374 9.45 -20.10 16.25
N PRO A 375 10.53 -20.53 15.54
CA PRO A 375 10.44 -20.88 14.11
C PRO A 375 9.44 -21.98 13.85
N LEU A 376 8.59 -21.88 12.81
CA LEU A 376 7.61 -22.93 12.49
C LEU A 376 8.29 -24.27 12.24
N SER A 377 9.51 -24.23 11.68
CA SER A 377 10.37 -25.40 11.52
C SER A 377 10.69 -26.10 12.86
N LEU A 378 10.73 -25.40 13.99
CA LEU A 378 10.91 -26.02 15.31
C LEU A 378 9.76 -26.94 15.70
N LEU A 379 8.57 -26.74 15.15
CA LEU A 379 7.43 -27.59 15.46
C LEU A 379 7.58 -28.99 14.85
N THR A 380 8.41 -29.12 13.81
CA THR A 380 8.59 -30.35 13.03
C THR A 380 9.86 -31.13 13.39
N VAL A 381 10.64 -30.67 14.37
CA VAL A 381 11.90 -31.30 14.81
C VAL A 381 11.84 -31.72 16.27
N ARG A 382 12.65 -32.72 16.64
CA ARG A 382 12.81 -33.14 18.03
C ARG A 382 13.57 -32.07 18.81
N LEU A 383 12.99 -31.62 19.93
CA LEU A 383 13.56 -30.53 20.73
C LEU A 383 14.50 -31.02 21.85
N LYS A 384 14.41 -32.28 22.27
CA LYS A 384 15.33 -32.92 23.24
C LYS A 384 15.70 -34.36 22.85
N PRO A 385 16.92 -34.84 23.19
CA PRO A 385 17.34 -36.23 22.99
C PRO A 385 16.80 -37.23 24.02
N ASP A 386 16.26 -36.78 25.17
CA ASP A 386 15.94 -37.62 26.34
C ASP A 386 14.47 -38.08 26.45
N THR A 387 13.59 -37.62 25.56
CA THR A 387 12.21 -38.11 25.50
C THR A 387 12.17 -39.40 24.68
N THR A 388 11.90 -40.51 25.36
CA THR A 388 11.83 -41.88 24.82
C THR A 388 10.83 -42.08 23.68
N THR A 389 9.93 -41.11 23.41
CA THR A 389 8.85 -41.21 22.40
C THR A 389 9.19 -40.61 21.04
N GLY A 390 10.22 -39.76 20.92
CA GLY A 390 10.64 -39.24 19.62
C GLY A 390 9.65 -38.32 18.88
N GLU A 391 8.66 -37.78 19.60
CA GLU A 391 7.59 -36.93 19.07
C GLU A 391 8.08 -35.50 18.79
N THR A 392 7.47 -34.87 17.78
CA THR A 392 7.62 -33.44 17.44
C THR A 392 6.43 -32.66 18.00
N ILE A 393 6.52 -31.33 18.13
CA ILE A 393 5.35 -30.54 18.57
C ILE A 393 4.19 -30.71 17.59
N ALA A 394 4.47 -30.76 16.28
CA ALA A 394 3.47 -31.00 15.25
C ALA A 394 2.74 -32.34 15.44
N SER A 395 3.45 -33.40 15.85
CA SER A 395 2.83 -34.71 16.12
C SER A 395 2.10 -34.79 17.46
N GLN A 396 2.19 -33.76 18.31
CA GLN A 396 1.38 -33.67 19.52
C GLN A 396 0.00 -33.04 19.23
N ILE A 397 -0.15 -32.37 18.07
CA ILE A 397 -1.42 -31.77 17.65
C ILE A 397 -2.42 -32.90 17.41
N GLY A 398 -3.39 -33.01 18.29
CA GLY A 398 -4.30 -34.14 18.37
C GLY A 398 -5.63 -33.88 17.67
N ALA A 399 -6.46 -34.93 17.62
CA ALA A 399 -7.85 -34.79 17.21
C ALA A 399 -8.57 -33.78 18.12
N GLY A 400 -9.35 -32.88 17.53
CA GLY A 400 -10.15 -31.89 18.28
C GLY A 400 -9.38 -30.65 18.72
N ASP A 401 -8.04 -30.62 18.61
CA ASP A 401 -7.26 -29.41 18.95
C ASP A 401 -7.74 -28.22 18.11
N THR A 402 -7.98 -27.10 18.80
CA THR A 402 -8.27 -25.81 18.16
C THR A 402 -6.96 -25.09 17.85
N VAL A 403 -6.67 -24.90 16.56
CA VAL A 403 -5.40 -24.36 16.07
C VAL A 403 -5.63 -23.02 15.40
N HIS A 404 -5.24 -21.93 16.06
CA HIS A 404 -5.24 -20.61 15.46
C HIS A 404 -3.96 -20.40 14.62
N VAL A 405 -4.11 -20.08 13.35
CA VAL A 405 -3.02 -19.78 12.42
C VAL A 405 -3.18 -18.36 11.90
N LYS A 406 -2.19 -17.50 12.13
CA LYS A 406 -2.18 -16.19 11.44
C LYS A 406 -2.15 -16.44 9.94
N THR A 407 -3.04 -15.82 9.18
CA THR A 407 -3.25 -16.15 7.74
C THR A 407 -1.96 -16.10 6.91
N ASP A 408 -1.04 -15.19 7.22
CA ASP A 408 0.29 -15.08 6.59
C ASP A 408 1.10 -16.39 6.60
N HIS A 409 0.87 -17.26 7.59
CA HIS A 409 1.61 -18.51 7.81
C HIS A 409 0.85 -19.76 7.36
N LEU A 410 -0.37 -19.60 6.84
CA LEU A 410 -1.22 -20.72 6.46
C LEU A 410 -0.54 -21.66 5.44
N ASP A 411 0.20 -21.12 4.48
CA ASP A 411 0.96 -21.90 3.49
C ASP A 411 1.97 -22.87 4.15
N THR A 412 2.75 -22.35 5.10
CA THR A 412 3.75 -23.15 5.82
C THR A 412 3.08 -24.15 6.76
N PHE A 413 1.99 -23.75 7.42
CA PHE A 413 1.22 -24.64 8.27
C PHE A 413 0.67 -25.85 7.49
N VAL A 414 0.01 -25.60 6.36
CA VAL A 414 -0.59 -26.64 5.51
C VAL A 414 0.46 -27.57 4.93
N ARG A 415 1.62 -27.03 4.52
CA ARG A 415 2.70 -27.82 3.93
C ARG A 415 3.46 -28.66 4.96
N ASP A 416 3.82 -28.07 6.10
CA ASP A 416 4.85 -28.64 6.98
C ASP A 416 4.31 -29.18 8.32
N ILE A 417 3.19 -28.65 8.82
CA ILE A 417 2.67 -28.93 10.18
C ILE A 417 1.42 -29.80 10.13
N LEU A 418 0.38 -29.39 9.39
CA LEU A 418 -0.89 -30.12 9.29
C LEU A 418 -0.71 -31.60 8.89
N PRO A 419 0.18 -31.97 7.95
CA PRO A 419 0.38 -33.38 7.58
C PRO A 419 1.00 -34.25 8.69
N ARG A 420 1.51 -33.64 9.75
CA ARG A 420 2.16 -34.32 10.88
C ARG A 420 1.29 -34.36 12.13
N ALA A 421 0.13 -33.71 12.11
CA ALA A 421 -0.82 -33.77 13.21
C ALA A 421 -1.25 -35.23 13.45
N ALA A 422 -1.39 -35.61 14.72
CA ALA A 422 -1.84 -36.92 15.14
C ALA A 422 -3.35 -37.15 14.94
N GLY A 423 -4.11 -36.08 14.65
CA GLY A 423 -5.54 -36.18 14.35
C GLY A 423 -6.08 -34.92 13.68
N PRO A 424 -7.37 -34.95 13.30
CA PRO A 424 -8.02 -33.83 12.60
C PRO A 424 -8.30 -32.67 13.57
N ILE A 425 -8.14 -31.43 13.08
CA ILE A 425 -8.14 -30.22 13.91
C ILE A 425 -9.30 -29.28 13.60
N VAL A 426 -9.60 -28.37 14.53
CA VAL A 426 -10.41 -27.18 14.24
C VAL A 426 -9.48 -26.02 13.90
N LEU A 427 -9.49 -25.55 12.66
CA LEU A 427 -8.64 -24.45 12.20
C LEU A 427 -9.32 -23.09 12.43
N VAL A 428 -8.59 -22.14 12.99
CA VAL A 428 -9.01 -20.74 13.10
C VAL A 428 -7.99 -19.87 12.38
N THR A 429 -8.40 -19.02 11.44
CA THR A 429 -7.47 -18.13 10.72
C THR A 429 -7.84 -16.66 10.87
N GLY A 430 -6.82 -15.82 11.09
CA GLY A 430 -7.02 -14.40 11.36
C GLY A 430 -5.75 -13.56 11.43
N ASP A 431 -5.89 -12.36 11.99
CA ASP A 431 -4.79 -11.40 12.24
C ASP A 431 -4.00 -11.00 10.97
N SER A 432 -4.71 -10.85 9.84
CA SER A 432 -4.12 -10.50 8.54
C SER A 432 -5.10 -9.74 7.66
N ASP A 433 -4.57 -8.90 6.77
CA ASP A 433 -5.32 -8.28 5.67
C ASP A 433 -5.59 -9.27 4.52
N ILE A 434 -4.97 -10.46 4.54
CA ILE A 434 -5.08 -11.49 3.50
C ILE A 434 -6.29 -12.39 3.78
N SER A 435 -7.07 -12.67 2.73
CA SER A 435 -8.16 -13.63 2.78
C SER A 435 -7.66 -15.09 2.66
N PRO A 436 -8.11 -16.00 3.54
CA PRO A 436 -7.48 -17.30 3.66
C PRO A 436 -8.07 -18.40 2.76
N VAL A 437 -9.37 -18.40 2.48
CA VAL A 437 -10.10 -19.62 2.09
C VAL A 437 -9.90 -19.99 0.63
N ARG A 438 -10.11 -19.08 -0.32
CA ARG A 438 -10.05 -19.41 -1.76
C ARG A 438 -8.74 -20.08 -2.19
N ARG A 439 -7.62 -19.66 -1.60
CA ARG A 439 -6.30 -20.21 -1.91
C ARG A 439 -6.13 -21.66 -1.41
N PHE A 440 -6.79 -22.02 -0.32
CA PHE A 440 -6.68 -23.33 0.33
C PHE A 440 -8.03 -24.04 0.42
N GLU A 441 -8.88 -23.82 -0.59
CA GLU A 441 -10.26 -24.36 -0.65
C GLU A 441 -10.29 -25.89 -0.54
N HIS A 442 -9.27 -26.57 -1.06
CA HIS A 442 -9.09 -28.02 -0.95
C HIS A 442 -9.04 -28.55 0.50
N LEU A 443 -8.77 -27.69 1.49
CA LEU A 443 -8.79 -28.09 2.90
C LEU A 443 -10.20 -28.35 3.44
N LEU A 444 -11.24 -27.79 2.80
CA LEU A 444 -12.62 -27.96 3.24
C LEU A 444 -13.10 -29.42 3.12
N ASP A 445 -12.53 -30.16 2.16
CA ASP A 445 -12.75 -31.59 1.92
C ASP A 445 -11.63 -32.48 2.49
N ASP A 446 -10.66 -31.90 3.20
CA ASP A 446 -9.53 -32.63 3.74
C ASP A 446 -9.87 -33.27 5.09
N GLY A 447 -9.72 -34.59 5.20
CA GLY A 447 -10.04 -35.33 6.42
C GLY A 447 -9.20 -34.97 7.66
N ARG A 448 -8.16 -34.12 7.52
CA ARG A 448 -7.39 -33.56 8.63
C ARG A 448 -8.02 -32.29 9.22
N LEU A 449 -9.09 -31.79 8.61
CA LEU A 449 -9.82 -30.62 9.08
C LEU A 449 -11.22 -31.02 9.53
N LEU A 450 -11.53 -30.78 10.81
CA LEU A 450 -12.87 -30.94 11.36
C LEU A 450 -13.75 -29.76 10.97
N HIS A 451 -13.21 -28.55 11.09
CA HIS A 451 -13.91 -27.31 10.76
C HIS A 451 -12.94 -26.14 10.62
N TRP A 452 -13.32 -25.14 9.84
CA TRP A 452 -12.57 -23.91 9.63
C TRP A 452 -13.37 -22.68 10.06
N PHE A 453 -12.86 -21.92 11.02
CA PHE A 453 -13.33 -20.58 11.34
C PHE A 453 -12.44 -19.52 10.69
N ALA A 454 -12.96 -18.75 9.73
CA ALA A 454 -12.15 -17.86 8.89
C ALA A 454 -12.55 -16.38 9.00
N GLN A 455 -11.62 -15.54 9.49
CA GLN A 455 -11.68 -14.09 9.33
C GLN A 455 -11.33 -13.70 7.88
N ASN A 456 -11.85 -12.56 7.39
CA ASN A 456 -11.61 -12.08 6.02
C ASN A 456 -11.95 -13.13 4.94
N CYS A 457 -12.96 -13.96 5.16
CA CYS A 457 -13.34 -15.06 4.25
C CYS A 457 -13.74 -14.54 2.86
N ASP A 458 -13.15 -15.09 1.80
CA ASP A 458 -13.29 -14.68 0.40
C ASP A 458 -14.09 -15.65 -0.48
N VAL A 459 -14.88 -16.51 0.15
CA VAL A 459 -15.84 -17.41 -0.50
C VAL A 459 -17.24 -17.14 0.03
N ALA A 460 -18.24 -17.17 -0.85
CA ALA A 460 -19.62 -16.81 -0.53
C ALA A 460 -20.56 -18.03 -0.37
N TYR A 461 -20.16 -19.21 -0.85
CA TYR A 461 -20.98 -20.43 -0.80
C TYR A 461 -20.96 -21.07 0.59
N ASP A 462 -22.01 -21.81 0.92
CA ASP A 462 -22.08 -22.53 2.19
C ASP A 462 -21.33 -23.86 2.12
N HIS A 463 -20.59 -24.16 3.19
CA HIS A 463 -19.85 -25.41 3.32
C HIS A 463 -19.97 -25.92 4.76
N PRO A 464 -20.25 -27.22 4.98
CA PRO A 464 -20.48 -27.77 6.32
C PRO A 464 -19.29 -27.58 7.28
N HIS A 465 -18.07 -27.56 6.74
CA HIS A 465 -16.83 -27.38 7.51
C HIS A 465 -16.30 -25.94 7.52
N LEU A 466 -17.08 -24.94 7.12
CA LEU A 466 -16.65 -23.53 7.09
C LEU A 466 -17.62 -22.63 7.87
N THR A 467 -17.08 -21.89 8.83
CA THR A 467 -17.75 -20.78 9.49
C THR A 467 -16.98 -19.50 9.22
N ARG A 468 -17.67 -18.48 8.72
CA ARG A 468 -17.12 -17.13 8.61
C ARG A 468 -17.18 -16.49 9.98
N ILE A 469 -16.13 -15.76 10.36
CA ILE A 469 -16.09 -15.06 11.64
C ILE A 469 -15.65 -13.60 11.44
N PRO A 470 -16.13 -12.67 12.28
CA PRO A 470 -15.80 -11.26 12.21
C PRO A 470 -14.31 -10.99 12.46
N ILE A 471 -13.74 -9.97 11.79
CA ILE A 471 -12.44 -9.43 12.23
C ILE A 471 -12.54 -8.72 13.57
N GLY A 472 -13.72 -8.17 13.89
CA GLY A 472 -14.01 -7.56 15.18
C GLY A 472 -13.40 -6.18 15.36
N LEU A 473 -12.83 -5.90 16.54
CA LEU A 473 -12.14 -4.63 16.81
C LEU A 473 -10.62 -4.73 16.56
N ASP A 474 -9.99 -3.59 16.29
CA ASP A 474 -8.53 -3.50 16.28
C ASP A 474 -7.97 -3.72 17.70
N ASN A 475 -6.68 -3.98 17.83
CA ASN A 475 -6.01 -4.11 19.12
C ASN A 475 -5.14 -2.86 19.41
N PRO A 476 -5.34 -2.18 20.55
CA PRO A 476 -4.69 -0.89 20.85
C PRO A 476 -3.18 -0.97 21.10
N ILE A 477 -2.62 -2.16 21.37
CA ILE A 477 -1.17 -2.34 21.63
C ILE A 477 -0.36 -2.44 20.32
N TYR A 478 -0.80 -1.74 19.27
CA TYR A 478 -0.22 -1.83 17.94
C TYR A 478 0.36 -0.48 17.48
N THR A 479 1.21 0.12 18.31
CA THR A 479 2.20 1.11 17.82
C THR A 479 3.58 0.83 18.41
N LYS A 480 4.31 -0.12 17.77
CA LYS A 480 5.75 -0.34 18.03
C LYS A 480 6.49 1.00 18.07
N LEU A 481 7.42 1.15 19.01
CA LEU A 481 8.38 2.28 19.03
C LEU A 481 9.05 2.46 17.67
N GLU A 482 9.36 1.36 16.97
CA GLU A 482 9.90 1.33 15.60
C GLU A 482 8.94 1.92 14.56
N LYS A 483 7.64 1.65 14.65
CA LYS A 483 6.63 2.29 13.78
C LYS A 483 6.53 3.78 14.12
N ARG A 484 6.53 4.16 15.41
CA ARG A 484 6.52 5.58 15.83
C ARG A 484 7.77 6.34 15.36
N LEU A 485 8.94 5.70 15.41
CA LEU A 485 10.19 6.26 14.91
C LEU A 485 10.18 6.36 13.38
N GLY A 486 9.69 5.33 12.68
CA GLY A 486 9.49 5.34 11.24
C GLY A 486 8.48 6.39 10.78
N PHE A 487 7.40 6.61 11.54
CA PHE A 487 6.41 7.67 11.31
C PHE A 487 7.00 9.05 11.61
N ALA A 488 7.76 9.21 12.70
CA ALA A 488 8.42 10.46 13.05
C ALA A 488 9.50 10.85 12.02
N VAL A 489 10.29 9.88 11.55
CA VAL A 489 11.25 10.07 10.46
C VAL A 489 10.50 10.39 9.17
N GLY A 490 9.44 9.65 8.84
CA GLY A 490 8.57 9.89 7.69
C GLY A 490 7.92 11.28 7.70
N ALA A 491 7.52 11.77 8.88
CA ALA A 491 6.96 13.10 9.08
C ALA A 491 8.03 14.19 8.99
N MET A 492 9.20 14.00 9.62
CA MET A 492 10.32 14.94 9.52
C MET A 492 10.82 15.10 8.09
N VAL A 493 10.75 14.06 7.27
CA VAL A 493 11.17 14.10 5.85
C VAL A 493 10.01 14.33 4.88
N GLY A 494 8.83 14.72 5.38
CA GLY A 494 7.68 15.13 4.56
C GLY A 494 7.00 14.01 3.76
N LYS A 495 7.29 12.74 4.04
CA LYS A 495 6.63 11.57 3.43
C LYS A 495 5.27 11.26 4.05
N ILE A 496 5.01 11.79 5.25
CA ILE A 496 3.77 11.55 6.02
C ILE A 496 3.39 12.88 6.68
N PRO A 497 2.10 13.31 6.64
CA PRO A 497 1.66 14.50 7.36
C PRO A 497 2.03 14.43 8.85
N PHE A 498 2.58 15.51 9.40
CA PHE A 498 2.73 15.62 10.85
C PHE A 498 1.32 15.72 11.47
N ASP A 499 0.96 14.75 12.32
CA ASP A 499 -0.32 14.70 13.01
C ASP A 499 -0.08 14.60 14.52
N ALA A 500 -0.40 15.66 15.26
CA ALA A 500 -0.22 15.70 16.72
C ALA A 500 -1.03 14.62 17.47
N THR A 501 -2.03 14.00 16.83
CA THR A 501 -2.82 12.89 17.40
C THR A 501 -2.12 11.52 17.31
N PHE A 502 -0.93 11.44 16.71
CA PHE A 502 -0.11 10.21 16.67
C PHE A 502 0.32 9.72 18.06
N SER A 503 0.31 10.58 19.07
CA SER A 503 0.89 10.29 20.38
C SER A 503 0.18 9.15 21.09
N HIS A 504 -1.15 9.02 21.01
CA HIS A 504 -1.96 7.98 21.66
C HIS A 504 -3.10 7.53 20.74
N ASN A 505 -2.87 6.53 19.89
CA ASN A 505 -3.97 5.92 19.16
C ASN A 505 -4.69 4.91 20.07
N ALA A 506 -5.88 5.26 20.56
CA ALA A 506 -6.72 4.41 21.39
C ALA A 506 -7.65 3.49 20.56
N MET A 507 -7.43 3.38 19.24
CA MET A 507 -8.10 2.42 18.37
C MET A 507 -8.13 1.02 19.01
N GLY A 508 -9.32 0.42 19.10
CA GLY A 508 -9.46 -0.90 19.69
C GLY A 508 -9.45 -0.94 21.23
N ASN A 509 -9.30 0.19 21.92
CA ASN A 509 -9.39 0.23 23.38
C ASN A 509 -10.83 -0.05 23.83
N GLN A 510 -11.11 -1.32 24.12
CA GLN A 510 -12.44 -1.79 24.46
C GLN A 510 -12.98 -1.15 25.74
N ALA A 511 -12.13 -0.89 26.74
CA ALA A 511 -12.55 -0.22 27.99
C ALA A 511 -13.12 1.18 27.72
N GLN A 512 -12.44 1.94 26.85
CA GLN A 512 -12.88 3.28 26.45
C GLN A 512 -14.12 3.21 25.54
N LEU A 513 -14.19 2.24 24.64
CA LEU A 513 -15.37 2.03 23.78
C LEU A 513 -16.61 1.71 24.63
N GLN A 514 -16.47 0.86 25.64
CA GLN A 514 -17.51 0.53 26.63
C GLN A 514 -17.97 1.75 27.40
N ASP A 515 -17.02 2.58 27.89
CA ASP A 515 -17.34 3.84 28.57
C ASP A 515 -18.10 4.82 27.68
N VAL A 516 -17.72 4.94 26.39
CA VAL A 516 -18.48 5.73 25.42
C VAL A 516 -19.88 5.14 25.24
N LYS A 517 -20.00 3.83 25.02
CA LYS A 517 -21.30 3.16 24.82
C LYS A 517 -22.25 3.38 25.99
N ARG A 518 -21.77 3.30 27.23
CA ARG A 518 -22.57 3.57 28.44
C ARG A 518 -23.08 5.00 28.53
N ARG A 519 -22.39 5.96 27.91
CA ARG A 519 -22.77 7.38 27.90
C ARG A 519 -23.65 7.77 26.72
N MET A 520 -23.82 6.87 25.74
CA MET A 520 -24.74 7.10 24.63
C MET A 520 -26.17 7.03 25.13
N THR A 521 -27.00 7.95 24.67
CA THR A 521 -28.36 8.13 25.21
C THR A 521 -29.45 7.75 24.23
N ARG A 522 -29.16 7.75 22.91
CA ARG A 522 -30.17 7.51 21.88
C ARG A 522 -30.19 6.07 21.38
N THR A 523 -31.38 5.50 21.34
CA THR A 523 -31.70 4.29 20.59
C THR A 523 -31.69 4.57 19.08
N LEU A 524 -31.63 3.53 18.25
CA LEU A 524 -31.67 3.68 16.79
C LEU A 524 -32.89 4.51 16.35
N ASP A 525 -34.04 4.32 17.00
CA ASP A 525 -35.31 4.95 16.61
C ASP A 525 -35.32 6.46 16.90
N GLU A 526 -34.59 6.89 17.92
CA GLU A 526 -34.38 8.30 18.27
C GLU A 526 -33.34 8.99 17.38
N LYS A 527 -32.46 8.22 16.73
CA LYS A 527 -31.43 8.78 15.84
C LYS A 527 -32.05 9.23 14.51
N PRO A 528 -31.61 10.38 13.96
CA PRO A 528 -32.03 10.80 12.62
C PRO A 528 -31.48 9.81 11.58
N ALA A 529 -32.20 9.66 10.45
CA ALA A 529 -31.79 8.82 9.32
C ALA A 529 -30.64 9.47 8.51
N ARG A 530 -29.55 9.81 9.19
CA ARG A 530 -28.31 10.39 8.65
C ARG A 530 -27.20 9.35 8.64
N VAL A 531 -26.23 9.58 7.76
CA VAL A 531 -25.13 8.67 7.48
C VAL A 531 -23.80 9.32 7.83
N LEU A 532 -23.10 8.76 8.81
CA LEU A 532 -21.74 9.15 9.14
C LEU A 532 -20.76 8.64 8.07
N CYS A 533 -19.86 9.49 7.60
CA CYS A 533 -18.79 9.14 6.67
C CYS A 533 -17.43 9.50 7.28
N THR A 534 -16.67 8.49 7.70
CA THR A 534 -15.29 8.68 8.23
C THR A 534 -14.21 7.97 7.40
N PHE A 535 -14.56 7.24 6.35
CA PHE A 535 -13.65 6.33 5.63
C PHE A 535 -12.63 7.06 4.77
N HIS A 536 -12.91 8.30 4.40
CA HIS A 536 -12.01 9.22 3.70
C HIS A 536 -10.93 9.80 4.61
N ARG A 537 -11.13 9.74 5.94
CA ARG A 537 -10.13 10.13 6.95
C ARG A 537 -9.53 8.88 7.58
N ASN A 538 -8.43 8.42 6.99
CA ASN A 538 -7.75 7.20 7.43
C ASN A 538 -7.25 7.34 8.89
N GLN A 539 -7.61 6.38 9.76
CA GLN A 539 -7.10 6.34 11.13
C GLN A 539 -5.65 5.82 11.23
N GLN A 540 -5.12 5.18 10.18
CA GLN A 540 -3.69 4.89 10.04
C GLN A 540 -3.15 5.79 8.94
N LEU A 541 -2.19 6.67 9.19
CA LEU A 541 -1.64 7.59 8.18
C LEU A 541 -0.93 6.88 7.03
N LEU A 542 -1.71 6.33 6.11
CA LEU A 542 -1.27 5.87 4.81
C LEU A 542 -1.94 6.76 3.75
N PRO A 543 -1.16 7.31 2.80
CA PRO A 543 -1.62 8.24 1.76
C PRO A 543 -2.44 7.55 0.65
N ASN A 544 -3.35 6.66 1.03
CA ASN A 544 -3.84 5.57 0.19
C ASN A 544 -5.38 5.39 0.22
N ALA A 545 -6.16 6.40 0.61
CA ALA A 545 -7.63 6.31 0.45
C ALA A 545 -8.01 6.01 -1.01
N ASP A 546 -7.25 6.57 -1.96
CA ASP A 546 -7.40 6.37 -3.41
C ASP A 546 -6.91 4.99 -3.91
N THR A 547 -6.24 4.18 -3.07
CA THR A 547 -5.75 2.84 -3.47
C THR A 547 -6.72 1.71 -3.15
N ILE A 548 -7.83 2.00 -2.44
CA ILE A 548 -8.91 1.03 -2.18
C ILE A 548 -10.12 1.47 -3.01
N PRO A 549 -10.41 0.80 -4.15
CA PRO A 549 -11.43 1.23 -5.11
C PRO A 549 -12.77 1.57 -4.47
N ASP A 550 -13.25 0.75 -3.54
CA ASP A 550 -14.56 0.90 -2.89
C ASP A 550 -14.67 2.20 -2.06
N ARG A 551 -13.55 2.66 -1.47
CA ARG A 551 -13.53 3.93 -0.73
C ARG A 551 -13.59 5.12 -1.67
N ALA A 552 -12.86 5.05 -2.78
CA ALA A 552 -12.88 6.10 -3.79
C ALA A 552 -14.27 6.21 -4.44
N GLU A 553 -14.91 5.08 -4.72
CA GLU A 553 -16.29 5.00 -5.20
C GLU A 553 -17.28 5.60 -4.19
N ALA A 554 -17.27 5.13 -2.94
CA ALA A 554 -18.14 5.67 -1.89
C ALA A 554 -17.97 7.17 -1.72
N TYR A 555 -16.72 7.68 -1.76
CA TYR A 555 -16.46 9.11 -1.66
C TYR A 555 -17.04 9.88 -2.84
N ALA A 556 -16.81 9.39 -4.07
CA ALA A 556 -17.26 10.05 -5.29
C ALA A 556 -18.79 10.17 -5.34
N VAL A 557 -19.50 9.14 -4.89
CA VAL A 557 -20.97 9.10 -4.89
C VAL A 557 -21.57 9.94 -3.77
N LEU A 558 -21.01 9.87 -2.56
CA LEU A 558 -21.69 10.36 -1.36
C LEU A 558 -21.25 11.74 -0.88
N ARG A 559 -20.11 12.27 -1.34
CA ARG A 559 -19.54 13.54 -0.83
C ARG A 559 -20.49 14.73 -0.86
N ASP A 560 -21.43 14.74 -1.80
CA ASP A 560 -22.39 15.83 -2.03
C ASP A 560 -23.83 15.41 -1.63
N HIS A 561 -24.01 14.22 -1.02
CA HIS A 561 -25.32 13.70 -0.64
C HIS A 561 -25.82 14.37 0.66
N PRO A 562 -27.06 14.90 0.69
CA PRO A 562 -27.54 15.74 1.80
C PRO A 562 -27.69 15.03 3.15
N ASP A 563 -27.88 13.70 3.13
CA ASP A 563 -27.98 12.90 4.36
C ASP A 563 -26.63 12.28 4.79
N CYS A 564 -25.53 12.58 4.08
CA CYS A 564 -24.21 12.03 4.34
C CYS A 564 -23.27 13.09 4.94
N ASP A 565 -22.79 12.83 6.15
CA ASP A 565 -21.94 13.75 6.89
C ASP A 565 -20.49 13.28 6.89
N PHE A 566 -19.67 13.97 6.08
CA PHE A 566 -18.24 13.73 6.00
C PHE A 566 -17.51 14.50 7.10
N VAL A 567 -16.79 13.78 7.98
CA VAL A 567 -15.95 14.45 8.98
C VAL A 567 -14.84 15.26 8.30
N GLU A 568 -14.76 16.56 8.62
CA GLU A 568 -13.83 17.48 7.98
C GLU A 568 -12.37 17.12 8.27
N LYS A 569 -12.09 16.69 9.50
CA LYS A 569 -10.77 16.32 10.01
C LYS A 569 -10.79 14.95 10.68
N ARG A 570 -9.61 14.35 10.84
CA ARG A 570 -9.45 13.15 11.66
C ARG A 570 -9.80 13.48 13.11
N LEU A 571 -10.69 12.70 13.70
CA LEU A 571 -11.11 12.85 15.09
C LEU A 571 -10.25 11.97 16.01
N PRO A 572 -9.96 12.41 17.25
CA PRO A 572 -9.55 11.50 18.32
C PRO A 572 -10.54 10.35 18.48
N GLN A 573 -10.04 9.15 18.80
CA GLN A 573 -10.87 7.93 18.78
C GLN A 573 -12.14 8.03 19.63
N GLN A 574 -12.06 8.59 20.85
CA GLN A 574 -13.24 8.74 21.71
C GLN A 574 -14.26 9.75 21.15
N GLU A 575 -13.80 10.80 20.47
CA GLU A 575 -14.69 11.78 19.83
C GLU A 575 -15.41 11.13 18.64
N TYR A 576 -14.69 10.34 17.83
CA TYR A 576 -15.27 9.51 16.78
C TYR A 576 -16.35 8.57 17.33
N TRP A 577 -16.09 7.82 18.40
CA TRP A 577 -17.12 6.93 18.95
C TRP A 577 -18.33 7.71 19.50
N ARG A 578 -18.12 8.89 20.09
CA ARG A 578 -19.22 9.69 20.66
C ARG A 578 -20.17 10.22 19.61
N ILE A 579 -19.69 10.61 18.43
CA ILE A 579 -20.55 11.19 17.40
C ILE A 579 -21.57 10.18 16.85
N HIS A 580 -21.36 8.86 17.00
CA HIS A 580 -22.35 7.83 16.63
C HIS A 580 -23.73 8.00 17.31
N ASP A 581 -23.86 8.78 18.39
CA ASP A 581 -25.15 9.04 19.05
C ASP A 581 -26.07 9.95 18.19
N ASP A 582 -25.51 10.57 17.15
CA ASP A 582 -26.21 11.46 16.21
C ASP A 582 -26.53 10.81 14.86
N PHE A 583 -26.15 9.54 14.62
CA PHE A 583 -26.27 8.88 13.31
C PHE A 583 -26.90 7.50 13.40
N ALA A 584 -27.96 7.26 12.62
CA ALA A 584 -28.52 5.92 12.46
C ALA A 584 -27.62 5.00 11.63
N PHE A 585 -26.84 5.56 10.69
CA PHE A 585 -26.01 4.80 9.76
C PHE A 585 -24.56 5.28 9.72
N GLU A 586 -23.62 4.40 9.34
CA GLU A 586 -22.27 4.78 8.91
C GLU A 586 -21.87 3.98 7.66
N VAL A 587 -21.24 4.63 6.68
CA VAL A 587 -20.67 3.93 5.53
C VAL A 587 -19.38 3.22 5.94
N SER A 588 -19.35 1.91 5.73
CA SER A 588 -18.24 1.03 6.05
C SER A 588 -17.73 0.30 4.79
N PRO A 589 -17.05 1.01 3.87
CA PRO A 589 -16.35 0.37 2.77
C PRO A 589 -15.23 -0.53 3.31
N ARG A 590 -14.80 -1.51 2.51
CA ARG A 590 -13.79 -2.49 2.93
C ARG A 590 -12.50 -1.86 3.47
N GLY A 591 -11.85 -2.63 4.34
CA GLY A 591 -10.53 -2.36 4.88
C GLY A 591 -9.42 -2.53 3.84
N LYS A 592 -8.20 -2.78 4.32
CA LYS A 592 -7.13 -3.33 3.48
C LYS A 592 -7.45 -4.77 3.06
N GLY A 593 -8.05 -5.53 3.98
CA GLY A 593 -8.70 -6.80 3.70
C GLY A 593 -10.18 -6.62 3.32
N LEU A 594 -10.89 -7.75 3.23
CA LEU A 594 -12.30 -7.82 2.88
C LEU A 594 -13.21 -7.17 3.95
N ASP A 595 -12.87 -7.33 5.22
CA ASP A 595 -13.62 -6.83 6.38
C ASP A 595 -13.05 -5.47 6.89
N CYS A 596 -13.78 -4.78 7.77
CA CYS A 596 -13.40 -3.49 8.34
C CYS A 596 -13.76 -3.36 9.82
N PHE A 597 -12.81 -2.91 10.66
CA PHE A 597 -13.04 -2.72 12.10
C PHE A 597 -14.22 -1.78 12.40
N ARG A 598 -14.40 -0.77 11.55
CA ARG A 598 -15.51 0.18 11.61
C ARG A 598 -16.87 -0.49 11.59
N THR A 599 -17.06 -1.54 10.79
CA THR A 599 -18.31 -2.29 10.72
C THR A 599 -18.71 -2.80 12.11
N TRP A 600 -17.74 -3.31 12.86
CA TRP A 600 -17.95 -3.88 14.18
C TRP A 600 -18.09 -2.80 15.27
N GLU A 601 -17.34 -1.68 15.16
CA GLU A 601 -17.54 -0.50 16.00
C GLU A 601 -18.96 0.08 15.85
N CYS A 602 -19.47 0.20 14.62
CA CYS A 602 -20.82 0.67 14.33
C CYS A 602 -21.86 -0.17 15.07
N LEU A 603 -21.79 -1.48 14.88
CA LEU A 603 -22.73 -2.43 15.49
C LEU A 603 -22.71 -2.34 17.01
N PHE A 604 -21.51 -2.25 17.60
CA PHE A 604 -21.37 -2.11 19.05
C PHE A 604 -21.96 -0.78 19.56
N LEU A 605 -21.73 0.32 18.84
CA LEU A 605 -22.23 1.66 19.17
C LEU A 605 -23.73 1.87 18.85
N GLY A 606 -24.42 0.86 18.30
CA GLY A 606 -25.85 0.99 17.96
C GLY A 606 -26.07 1.85 16.71
N THR A 607 -25.18 1.73 15.72
CA THR A 607 -25.24 2.38 14.41
C THR A 607 -25.25 1.29 13.34
N ILE A 608 -26.09 1.42 12.30
CA ILE A 608 -26.19 0.42 11.25
C ILE A 608 -25.07 0.66 10.21
N PRO A 609 -24.13 -0.28 10.02
CA PRO A 609 -23.15 -0.15 8.94
C PRO A 609 -23.82 -0.35 7.58
N ILE A 610 -23.45 0.49 6.62
CA ILE A 610 -23.77 0.33 5.19
C ILE A 610 -22.50 -0.17 4.48
N VAL A 611 -22.55 -1.39 3.96
CA VAL A 611 -21.44 -2.07 3.28
C VAL A 611 -21.79 -2.35 1.83
N LYS A 612 -20.77 -2.43 0.97
CA LYS A 612 -20.94 -2.92 -0.40
C LYS A 612 -20.92 -4.46 -0.42
N THR A 613 -21.73 -5.07 -1.27
CA THR A 613 -21.84 -6.53 -1.39
C THR A 613 -20.49 -7.20 -1.60
N SER A 614 -20.26 -8.31 -0.88
CA SER A 614 -19.03 -9.08 -0.92
C SER A 614 -19.26 -10.52 -0.44
N PRO A 615 -18.26 -11.41 -0.50
CA PRO A 615 -18.35 -12.73 0.13
C PRO A 615 -18.70 -12.71 1.63
N LEU A 616 -18.52 -11.58 2.33
CA LEU A 616 -18.91 -11.42 3.75
C LEU A 616 -20.42 -11.22 3.94
N ASP A 617 -21.20 -11.03 2.87
CA ASP A 617 -22.67 -10.99 2.95
C ASP A 617 -23.24 -12.21 3.70
N ALA A 618 -22.63 -13.39 3.48
CA ALA A 618 -23.01 -14.62 4.16
C ALA A 618 -22.82 -14.53 5.68
N LEU A 619 -21.72 -13.94 6.15
CA LEU A 619 -21.49 -13.70 7.58
C LEU A 619 -22.60 -12.85 8.18
N TYR A 620 -22.95 -11.74 7.53
CA TYR A 620 -23.98 -10.83 8.05
C TYR A 620 -25.36 -11.49 8.10
N ARG A 621 -25.73 -12.24 7.05
CA ARG A 621 -27.05 -12.89 6.97
C ARG A 621 -27.18 -14.08 7.92
N GLN A 622 -26.17 -14.95 7.97
CA GLN A 622 -26.21 -16.18 8.79
C GLN A 622 -26.21 -15.87 10.28
N GLU A 623 -25.43 -14.90 10.70
CA GLU A 623 -25.35 -14.45 12.09
C GLU A 623 -26.37 -13.36 12.42
N GLN A 624 -27.19 -12.97 11.44
CA GLN A 624 -28.25 -11.96 11.54
C GLN A 624 -27.73 -10.61 12.09
N PHE A 625 -26.55 -10.18 11.65
CA PHE A 625 -26.05 -8.84 11.97
C PHE A 625 -26.88 -7.78 11.21
N PRO A 626 -27.32 -6.69 11.86
CA PRO A 626 -28.07 -5.62 11.21
C PRO A 626 -27.14 -4.76 10.36
N VAL A 627 -26.91 -5.21 9.13
CA VAL A 627 -26.05 -4.56 8.14
C VAL A 627 -26.87 -4.27 6.89
N VAL A 628 -26.79 -3.03 6.38
CA VAL A 628 -27.34 -2.69 5.07
C VAL A 628 -26.30 -3.05 4.02
N ILE A 629 -26.63 -4.01 3.15
CA ILE A 629 -25.78 -4.43 2.05
C ILE A 629 -26.32 -3.79 0.78
N VAL A 630 -25.46 -3.02 0.10
CA VAL A 630 -25.78 -2.38 -1.18
C VAL A 630 -24.94 -2.97 -2.32
N GLU A 631 -25.47 -3.06 -3.52
CA GLU A 631 -24.69 -3.34 -4.73
C GLU A 631 -23.90 -2.10 -5.15
N SER A 632 -24.47 -0.91 -4.90
CA SER A 632 -23.89 0.38 -5.26
C SER A 632 -24.21 1.44 -4.21
N TYR A 633 -23.27 2.36 -3.97
CA TYR A 633 -23.45 3.40 -2.95
C TYR A 633 -24.55 4.41 -3.32
N GLU A 634 -24.94 4.48 -4.59
CA GLU A 634 -26.04 5.27 -5.12
C GLU A 634 -27.41 4.85 -4.57
N GLU A 635 -27.51 3.64 -3.99
CA GLU A 635 -28.70 3.19 -3.28
C GLU A 635 -28.94 3.97 -1.98
N ILE A 636 -27.92 4.67 -1.46
CA ILE A 636 -28.06 5.57 -0.32
C ILE A 636 -28.85 6.79 -0.77
N THR A 637 -30.14 6.77 -0.49
CA THR A 637 -31.08 7.87 -0.73
C THR A 637 -31.90 8.12 0.53
N SER A 638 -32.45 9.33 0.71
CA SER A 638 -33.28 9.65 1.88
C SER A 638 -34.46 8.68 2.05
N ALA A 639 -35.03 8.19 0.94
CA ALA A 639 -36.11 7.22 0.96
C ALA A 639 -35.65 5.83 1.44
N ASN A 640 -34.52 5.35 0.93
CA ASN A 640 -33.94 4.08 1.37
C ASN A 640 -33.46 4.14 2.82
N LEU A 641 -32.85 5.24 3.26
CA LEU A 641 -32.42 5.41 4.65
C LEU A 641 -33.59 5.32 5.63
N ARG A 642 -34.73 5.97 5.32
CA ARG A 642 -35.95 5.86 6.12
C ARG A 642 -36.51 4.43 6.12
N ARG A 643 -36.53 3.78 4.94
CA ARG A 643 -37.01 2.39 4.79
C ARG A 643 -36.14 1.41 5.59
N TRP A 644 -34.82 1.46 5.45
CA TRP A 644 -33.89 0.60 6.15
C TRP A 644 -33.95 0.81 7.66
N LYS A 645 -34.07 2.06 8.12
CA LYS A 645 -34.21 2.37 9.55
C LYS A 645 -35.46 1.71 10.13
N MET A 646 -36.61 1.81 9.45
CA MET A 646 -37.85 1.16 9.86
C MET A 646 -37.74 -0.38 9.83
N GLN A 647 -37.03 -0.95 8.86
CA GLN A 647 -36.83 -2.40 8.76
C GLN A 647 -35.92 -2.97 9.86
N LEU A 648 -35.01 -2.15 10.39
CA LEU A 648 -34.02 -2.53 11.39
C LEU A 648 -34.33 -1.95 12.78
N GLU A 649 -35.52 -1.40 12.97
CA GLU A 649 -36.01 -0.95 14.28
C GLU A 649 -35.93 -2.08 15.32
N GLY A 650 -35.42 -1.78 16.51
CA GLY A 650 -35.22 -2.76 17.58
C GLY A 650 -34.15 -3.84 17.33
N CYS A 651 -33.33 -3.75 16.27
CA CYS A 651 -32.34 -4.80 15.95
C CYS A 651 -31.20 -4.95 16.98
N PHE A 652 -30.91 -3.91 17.76
CA PHE A 652 -29.85 -3.89 18.76
C PHE A 652 -30.27 -4.59 20.07
N THR A 653 -30.38 -5.91 20.00
CA THR A 653 -30.80 -6.78 21.12
C THR A 653 -29.61 -7.27 21.96
N PRO A 654 -29.84 -7.75 23.19
CA PRO A 654 -28.79 -8.42 23.98
C PRO A 654 -28.15 -9.62 23.25
N GLU A 655 -28.93 -10.33 22.42
CA GLU A 655 -28.42 -11.45 21.62
C GLU A 655 -27.48 -10.99 20.50
N LEU A 656 -27.75 -9.84 19.86
CA LEU A 656 -26.79 -9.23 18.93
C LEU A 656 -25.48 -8.89 19.63
N ILE A 657 -25.56 -8.28 20.81
CA ILE A 657 -24.37 -7.94 21.61
C ILE A 657 -23.58 -9.20 21.98
N ARG A 658 -24.28 -10.31 22.28
CA ARG A 658 -23.65 -11.61 22.48
C ARG A 658 -22.88 -12.07 21.24
N ARG A 659 -23.44 -11.96 20.04
CA ARG A 659 -22.75 -12.35 18.77
C ARG A 659 -21.55 -11.47 18.43
N LEU A 660 -21.49 -10.26 18.96
CA LEU A 660 -20.31 -9.39 18.88
C LEU A 660 -19.22 -9.78 19.88
N SER A 661 -19.49 -10.64 20.85
CA SER A 661 -18.52 -11.00 21.89
C SER A 661 -17.55 -12.09 21.43
N ASN A 662 -16.34 -12.03 21.97
CA ASN A 662 -15.33 -13.05 21.79
C ASN A 662 -15.79 -14.40 22.35
N ASP A 663 -16.50 -14.39 23.49
CA ASP A 663 -17.03 -15.59 24.14
C ASP A 663 -17.96 -16.38 23.22
N TYR A 664 -18.86 -15.70 22.49
CA TYR A 664 -19.76 -16.36 21.54
C TYR A 664 -19.00 -17.17 20.49
N TRP A 665 -17.95 -16.58 19.91
CA TRP A 665 -17.15 -17.24 18.88
C TRP A 665 -16.29 -18.36 19.45
N LEU A 666 -15.69 -18.16 20.63
CA LEU A 666 -14.92 -19.19 21.33
C LEU A 666 -15.78 -20.38 21.74
N GLU A 667 -17.00 -20.15 22.21
CA GLU A 667 -17.95 -21.22 22.51
C GLU A 667 -18.28 -22.05 21.27
N ARG A 668 -18.46 -21.42 20.10
CA ARG A 668 -18.71 -22.13 18.83
C ARG A 668 -17.49 -22.92 18.39
N ILE A 669 -16.29 -22.33 18.46
CA ILE A 669 -15.02 -23.01 18.14
C ILE A 669 -14.85 -24.26 19.03
N ARG A 670 -15.02 -24.11 20.35
CA ARG A 670 -14.92 -25.21 21.32
C ARG A 670 -16.08 -26.20 21.25
N GLY A 671 -17.24 -25.77 20.76
CA GLY A 671 -18.41 -26.62 20.57
C GLY A 671 -18.17 -27.67 19.50
N VAL A 672 -17.54 -27.27 18.39
CA VAL A 672 -17.12 -28.20 17.33
C VAL A 672 -16.12 -29.22 17.89
N ALA A 673 -15.07 -28.76 18.58
CA ALA A 673 -14.06 -29.64 19.18
C ALA A 673 -14.67 -30.72 20.09
N ARG A 674 -15.56 -30.31 21.01
CA ARG A 674 -16.23 -31.23 21.96
C ARG A 674 -17.18 -32.22 21.28
N SER A 675 -17.92 -31.79 20.27
CA SER A 675 -18.87 -32.66 19.57
C SER A 675 -18.20 -33.87 18.91
N VAL A 676 -16.94 -33.72 18.49
CA VAL A 676 -16.14 -34.77 17.87
C VAL A 676 -15.62 -35.77 18.92
N ASP A 677 -15.19 -35.28 20.09
CA ASP A 677 -14.76 -36.14 21.21
C ASP A 677 -15.90 -37.01 21.74
N GLU A 678 -17.11 -36.46 21.86
CA GLU A 678 -18.29 -37.19 22.31
C GLU A 678 -18.72 -38.28 21.31
N ILE A 679 -18.59 -38.03 20.00
CA ILE A 679 -18.86 -39.02 18.95
C ILE A 679 -17.80 -40.13 18.98
N ALA A 680 -16.53 -39.79 19.14
CA ALA A 680 -15.44 -40.75 19.25
C ALA A 680 -15.59 -41.67 20.47
N GLN A 681 -15.96 -41.11 21.64
CA GLN A 681 -16.16 -41.88 22.87
C GLN A 681 -17.37 -42.83 22.80
N ARG A 682 -18.48 -42.40 22.18
CA ARG A 682 -19.65 -43.27 21.95
C ARG A 682 -19.35 -44.43 20.99
N GLY A 683 -18.48 -44.23 20.01
CA GLY A 683 -18.02 -45.29 19.09
C GLY A 683 -17.14 -46.34 19.78
N VAL A 684 -16.28 -45.92 20.71
CA VAL A 684 -15.43 -46.84 21.51
C VAL A 684 -16.25 -47.63 22.52
N ASP A 685 -17.22 -47.01 23.20
CA ASP A 685 -18.11 -47.70 24.15
C ASP A 685 -19.05 -48.71 23.47
N ALA A 686 -19.45 -48.46 22.22
CA ALA A 686 -20.21 -49.40 21.41
C ALA A 686 -19.34 -50.58 20.94
N GLY A 687 -18.08 -50.35 20.60
CA GLY A 687 -17.13 -51.40 20.19
C GLY A 687 -16.61 -52.26 21.36
N ALA A 688 -16.59 -51.74 22.58
CA ALA A 688 -16.23 -52.49 23.79
C ALA A 688 -17.39 -53.36 24.34
N ARG A 689 -18.59 -53.25 23.76
CA ARG A 689 -19.79 -54.03 24.11
C ARG A 689 -20.17 -55.10 23.07
N VAL A 690 -19.30 -55.39 22.10
CA VAL A 690 -19.50 -56.44 21.08
C VAL A 690 -18.63 -57.64 21.37
#